data_AF-A0A3A5V1Q1-F1
#
_entry.id   AF-A0A3A5V1Q1-F1
#
_cell.length_a   1.000
_cell.length_b   1.000
_cell.length_c   1.000
_cell.angle_alpha   90.00
_cell.angle_beta   90.00
_cell.angle_gamma   90.00
#
_symmetry.space_group_name_H-M   'P 1'
#
loop_
_entity.id
_entity.type
_entity.pdbx_description
1 polymer ?
#
loop_
_entity_poly.entity_id
_entity_poly.type
_entity_poly.pdbx_seq_one_letter_code
_entity_poly.pdbx_strand_id
1 'polypeptide(L)'
;MDRPRNLSELWSLVVHISSRPDQRSSNAAIILGLLYVILAGPYVGVLPPLPFIALFSSLLGVGIIARVVDRFGIFENEWAIRDTLNLGVLLSIPMLYWRYSNKFLGMSSDYLAKMATDIPCTTGVGCVLDAQQNLAFYPMDKMVLFFGGLILLSFILVQNELSNISDFMGKLYSALRRFARDPRKGFEEMKDAFLHKESDEIEVDQEKTGNSQTYLAEGSLGSAFQGVSTSLFAIAVFLVCYYMLPEMDLSASTQVPFLFLGTGVVSGILLLQNNLDDLFSIRPHNLRDYTDGSGKSISAAVSLLTILLFVVLVLNVSFVPFISQDIPSFLTLVSLIVMICWSFVLSKEGAKPKVQSHRTAALAFLVIFPFLMYLFLRVMFLQNDGTNPVMLNRWEVRYEFMDLGNTFKINPWPLDAEPNIDSRWIFLKAAIINSVRVTLVSIILCTILGIIIGVARLSSNKLTAWAATAYVEIFRNLPLAVLLFLLATQIGLQFPMMPEEKNLFGGAIYYSNKGIWFTTVASYGALALSLVGLALVRALLRHKDRVEPRSISKPPGFSFRRPFSPLGWRYEPLAADLFVILSLVLLLTRVQIGEYLFTTSSGRFSPGVISSDLFEALFYPFLGSLPDGLTTIDGKSNVQSLGDNARIAIGPLMGALLVVYSLLVTTNIDDDGMNSLEVDDTEEGIRRRFTLWVAAFAFALGITMAGGIYEVGEALSMPDYTKDRNNDGILDQPGSWGIVEGTGFEITPFFLAMVLGLTLFTASVVAEIVRGSIQSLPRGQVEAAISLSLNPYQRLRLVILPQALRSMIPLMNNQFMNVWKNSSLAVVVAYTDIFYVILVMMNNVGKLIPLFLLLLVTYQIGSLTISAMMNWYNSRVTSVKI
;
A
#
# COMPACT_ATOMS: atom_id res chain seq x y z
N MET A 1 -34.27 16.70 43.09
CA MET A 1 -35.61 17.07 42.61
C MET A 1 -35.93 18.42 43.21
N ASP A 2 -35.99 19.46 42.38
CA ASP A 2 -36.90 20.61 42.47
C ASP A 2 -36.81 21.35 41.12
N ARG A 3 -37.94 21.64 40.48
CA ARG A 3 -37.98 22.34 39.17
C ARG A 3 -37.98 23.86 39.41
N PRO A 4 -37.06 24.64 38.81
CA PRO A 4 -37.07 26.09 38.94
C PRO A 4 -38.28 26.67 38.21
N ARG A 5 -38.93 27.66 38.81
CA ARG A 5 -40.19 28.24 38.30
C ARG A 5 -40.01 29.57 37.57
N ASN A 6 -38.83 30.22 37.62
CA ASN A 6 -38.58 31.53 37.00
C ASN A 6 -37.19 31.68 36.34
N LEU A 7 -37.11 32.58 35.35
CA LEU A 7 -35.91 32.89 34.54
C LEU A 7 -34.73 33.46 35.36
N SER A 8 -35.01 34.08 36.51
CA SER A 8 -33.99 34.59 37.43
C SER A 8 -33.29 33.49 38.22
N GLU A 9 -33.97 32.37 38.49
CA GLU A 9 -33.35 31.20 39.14
C GLU A 9 -32.42 30.47 38.18
N LEU A 10 -32.72 30.44 36.88
CA LEU A 10 -31.80 29.98 35.83
C LEU A 10 -30.51 30.81 35.81
N TRP A 11 -30.62 32.14 36.00
CA TRP A 11 -29.44 33.00 36.07
C TRP A 11 -28.63 32.73 37.36
N SER A 12 -29.31 32.57 38.50
CA SER A 12 -28.64 32.17 39.75
C SER A 12 -27.96 30.80 39.64
N LEU A 13 -28.56 29.86 38.90
CA LEU A 13 -28.01 28.52 38.65
C LEU A 13 -26.74 28.61 37.80
N VAL A 14 -26.73 29.45 36.75
CA VAL A 14 -25.55 29.67 35.90
C VAL A 14 -24.42 30.38 36.67
N VAL A 15 -24.74 31.35 37.53
CA VAL A 15 -23.76 32.01 38.44
C VAL A 15 -23.23 31.04 39.49
N HIS A 16 -24.07 30.15 40.02
CA HIS A 16 -23.64 29.15 41.00
C HIS A 16 -22.84 28.00 40.35
N ILE A 17 -23.16 27.63 39.10
CA ILE A 17 -22.43 26.65 38.28
C ILE A 17 -21.03 27.16 37.92
N SER A 18 -20.81 28.48 37.82
CA SER A 18 -19.51 29.08 37.49
C SER A 18 -18.51 29.14 38.67
N SER A 19 -18.85 28.65 39.86
CA SER A 19 -18.06 28.82 41.09
C SER A 19 -17.20 27.61 41.52
N ARG A 20 -17.08 26.55 40.71
CA ARG A 20 -16.17 25.40 40.99
C ARG A 20 -15.22 25.09 39.82
N PRO A 21 -13.93 24.77 40.08
CA PRO A 21 -12.86 25.23 39.19
C PRO A 21 -12.55 24.32 37.99
N ASP A 22 -12.51 23.00 38.13
CA ASP A 22 -11.66 22.24 37.18
C ASP A 22 -12.37 21.63 35.95
N GLN A 23 -13.70 21.49 35.95
CA GLN A 23 -14.43 20.86 34.82
C GLN A 23 -15.67 21.63 34.34
N ARG A 24 -16.23 22.56 35.13
CA ARG A 24 -17.51 23.22 34.81
C ARG A 24 -17.36 24.54 34.04
N SER A 25 -16.23 25.22 34.17
CA SER A 25 -15.87 26.44 33.42
C SER A 25 -15.73 26.19 31.92
N SER A 26 -15.11 25.07 31.54
CA SER A 26 -14.99 24.61 30.14
C SER A 26 -16.36 24.39 29.48
N ASN A 27 -17.29 23.80 30.23
CA ASN A 27 -18.64 23.48 29.75
C ASN A 27 -19.51 24.73 29.56
N ALA A 28 -19.41 25.71 30.47
CA ALA A 28 -20.10 26.99 30.32
C ALA A 28 -19.60 27.77 29.09
N ALA A 29 -18.29 27.73 28.82
CA ALA A 29 -17.70 28.34 27.64
C ALA A 29 -18.22 27.69 26.33
N ILE A 30 -18.29 26.36 26.25
CA ILE A 30 -18.83 25.66 25.07
C ILE A 30 -20.30 26.00 24.84
N ILE A 31 -21.11 26.07 25.91
CA ILE A 31 -22.55 26.41 25.82
C ILE A 31 -22.73 27.86 25.36
N LEU A 32 -21.92 28.80 25.85
CA LEU A 32 -21.93 30.20 25.39
C LEU A 32 -21.53 30.33 23.92
N GLY A 33 -20.54 29.56 23.46
CA GLY A 33 -20.16 29.48 22.05
C GLY A 33 -21.27 28.94 21.16
N LEU A 34 -21.97 27.89 21.60
CA LEU A 34 -23.13 27.31 20.89
C LEU A 34 -24.31 28.28 20.85
N LEU A 35 -24.65 28.92 21.96
CA LEU A 35 -25.69 29.96 22.01
C LEU A 35 -25.38 31.08 21.02
N TYR A 36 -24.13 31.52 20.93
CA TYR A 36 -23.74 32.52 19.93
C TYR A 36 -23.86 32.02 18.50
N VAL A 37 -23.40 30.81 18.16
CA VAL A 37 -23.55 30.26 16.80
C VAL A 37 -25.03 30.13 16.42
N ILE A 38 -25.89 29.75 17.36
CA ILE A 38 -27.34 29.69 17.16
C ILE A 38 -27.90 31.11 16.95
N LEU A 39 -27.46 32.10 17.73
CA LEU A 39 -27.93 33.49 17.66
C LEU A 39 -27.36 34.28 16.47
N ALA A 40 -26.18 33.89 15.95
CA ALA A 40 -25.47 34.51 14.84
C ALA A 40 -25.58 33.69 13.52
N GLY A 41 -26.38 32.62 13.53
CA GLY A 41 -26.63 31.76 12.38
C GLY A 41 -27.53 32.43 11.31
N PRO A 42 -28.05 31.66 10.33
CA PRO A 42 -28.64 32.17 9.09
C PRO A 42 -29.95 32.96 9.26
N TYR A 43 -30.51 33.01 10.48
CA TYR A 43 -31.69 33.81 10.80
C TYR A 43 -31.26 34.87 11.78
N VAL A 44 -30.93 36.08 11.31
CA VAL A 44 -31.10 37.36 12.01
C VAL A 44 -30.35 38.47 11.26
N GLY A 45 -31.10 39.25 10.48
CA GLY A 45 -30.76 40.64 10.14
C GLY A 45 -31.20 41.62 11.23
N VAL A 46 -31.27 41.19 12.50
CA VAL A 46 -31.94 41.90 13.62
C VAL A 46 -31.01 42.12 14.83
N LEU A 47 -29.85 41.47 14.92
CA LEU A 47 -28.85 41.69 15.97
C LEU A 47 -27.56 42.24 15.37
N PRO A 48 -26.95 43.28 15.97
CA PRO A 48 -25.66 43.79 15.50
C PRO A 48 -24.60 42.68 15.57
N PRO A 49 -23.70 42.58 14.58
CA PRO A 49 -22.62 41.61 14.61
C PRO A 49 -21.72 41.90 15.82
N LEU A 50 -21.85 41.08 16.87
CA LEU A 50 -20.95 41.18 18.02
C LEU A 50 -19.55 40.79 17.56
N PRO A 51 -18.51 41.62 17.80
CA PRO A 51 -17.19 41.42 17.24
C PRO A 51 -16.41 40.41 18.07
N PHE A 52 -16.83 39.13 18.08
CA PHE A 52 -16.15 38.08 18.84
C PHE A 52 -14.74 37.80 18.29
N ILE A 53 -14.46 38.12 17.02
CA ILE A 53 -13.08 38.13 16.48
C ILE A 53 -12.22 39.19 17.19
N ALA A 54 -12.80 40.36 17.51
CA ALA A 54 -12.12 41.40 18.27
C ALA A 54 -12.02 41.03 19.77
N LEU A 55 -13.00 40.30 20.30
CA LEU A 55 -12.99 39.78 21.67
C LEU A 55 -12.00 38.60 21.83
N PHE A 56 -11.83 37.80 20.78
CA PHE A 56 -10.84 36.72 20.71
C PHE A 56 -9.43 37.28 20.51
N SER A 57 -9.23 38.24 19.60
CA SER A 57 -7.93 38.90 19.44
C SER A 57 -7.54 39.69 20.69
N SER A 58 -8.52 40.24 21.42
CA SER A 58 -8.28 40.90 22.71
C SER A 58 -8.00 39.89 23.84
N LEU A 59 -8.74 38.78 23.97
CA LEU A 59 -8.45 37.76 24.98
C LEU A 59 -7.12 37.03 24.74
N LEU A 60 -6.79 36.73 23.48
CA LEU A 60 -5.53 36.09 23.09
C LEU A 60 -4.37 37.10 23.17
N GLY A 61 -4.62 38.37 22.82
CA GLY A 61 -3.70 39.48 23.05
C GLY A 61 -3.41 39.69 24.53
N VAL A 62 -4.43 39.71 25.39
CA VAL A 62 -4.31 39.80 26.85
C VAL A 62 -3.57 38.57 27.40
N GLY A 63 -3.86 37.36 26.91
CA GLY A 63 -3.16 36.14 27.31
C GLY A 63 -1.67 36.11 26.90
N ILE A 64 -1.33 36.58 25.69
CA ILE A 64 0.06 36.70 25.22
C ILE A 64 0.79 37.80 25.99
N ILE A 65 0.18 38.97 26.16
CA ILE A 65 0.75 40.10 26.92
C ILE A 65 0.99 39.66 28.37
N ALA A 66 0.03 38.99 29.01
CA ALA A 66 0.20 38.47 30.36
C ALA A 66 1.36 37.47 30.45
N ARG A 67 1.55 36.59 29.45
CA ARG A 67 2.68 35.63 29.40
C ARG A 67 4.04 36.30 29.16
N VAL A 68 4.06 37.39 28.40
CA VAL A 68 5.27 38.20 28.17
C VAL A 68 5.63 38.95 29.45
N VAL A 69 4.64 39.54 30.14
CA VAL A 69 4.80 40.27 31.40
C VAL A 69 5.19 39.33 32.56
N ASP A 70 4.69 38.10 32.58
CA ASP A 70 5.07 37.04 33.53
C ASP A 70 6.54 36.62 33.38
N ARG A 71 7.07 36.60 32.15
CA ARG A 71 8.52 36.39 31.89
C ARG A 71 9.40 37.48 32.52
N PHE A 72 8.83 38.62 32.90
CA PHE A 72 9.48 39.72 33.64
C PHE A 72 9.18 39.71 35.15
N GLY A 73 8.47 38.70 35.68
CA GLY A 73 8.28 38.47 37.12
C GLY A 73 7.28 39.40 37.81
N ILE A 74 6.29 39.95 37.09
CA ILE A 74 5.42 41.02 37.60
C ILE A 74 4.07 40.49 38.17
N PHE A 75 3.63 39.27 37.84
CA PHE A 75 2.38 38.68 38.33
C PHE A 75 2.59 37.27 38.90
N GLU A 76 2.12 36.99 40.11
CA GLU A 76 2.25 35.67 40.78
C GLU A 76 1.13 34.65 40.43
N ASN A 77 0.14 35.03 39.61
CA ASN A 77 -1.06 34.21 39.37
C ASN A 77 -1.05 33.51 37.99
N GLU A 78 -0.32 32.38 37.88
CA GLU A 78 -0.34 31.49 36.70
C GLU A 78 -1.76 31.00 36.32
N TRP A 79 -2.66 30.89 37.30
CA TRP A 79 -4.00 30.31 37.15
C TRP A 79 -4.92 31.14 36.22
N ALA A 80 -4.94 32.47 36.37
CA ALA A 80 -5.84 33.32 35.58
C ALA A 80 -5.47 33.34 34.09
N ILE A 81 -4.19 33.24 33.76
CA ILE A 81 -3.69 33.28 32.37
C ILE A 81 -4.08 31.98 31.65
N ARG A 82 -3.88 30.83 32.31
CA ARG A 82 -4.24 29.52 31.77
C ARG A 82 -5.74 29.43 31.49
N ASP A 83 -6.58 29.89 32.41
CA ASP A 83 -8.04 29.83 32.27
C ASP A 83 -8.57 30.79 31.20
N THR A 84 -8.00 31.99 31.08
CA THR A 84 -8.39 32.96 30.03
C THR A 84 -8.04 32.43 28.63
N LEU A 85 -6.86 31.82 28.48
CA LEU A 85 -6.44 31.18 27.23
C LEU A 85 -7.30 29.94 26.91
N ASN A 86 -7.55 29.08 27.90
CA ASN A 86 -8.40 27.90 27.74
C ASN A 86 -9.83 28.28 27.33
N LEU A 87 -10.41 29.30 27.97
CA LEU A 87 -11.76 29.77 27.68
C LEU A 87 -11.86 30.39 26.28
N GLY A 88 -10.85 31.17 25.87
CA GLY A 88 -10.75 31.70 24.51
C GLY A 88 -10.65 30.60 23.44
N VAL A 89 -9.83 29.57 23.69
CA VAL A 89 -9.71 28.40 22.79
C VAL A 89 -11.02 27.62 22.72
N LEU A 90 -11.65 27.30 23.86
CA LEU A 90 -12.89 26.54 23.92
C LEU A 90 -14.08 27.26 23.25
N LEU A 91 -14.13 28.59 23.30
CA LEU A 91 -15.14 29.39 22.61
C LEU A 91 -14.93 29.43 21.08
N SER A 92 -13.68 29.35 20.62
CA SER A 92 -13.33 29.39 19.20
C SER A 92 -13.61 28.08 18.45
N ILE A 93 -13.52 26.93 19.11
CA ILE A 93 -13.65 25.61 18.47
C ILE A 93 -15.02 25.43 17.78
N PRO A 94 -16.17 25.71 18.43
CA PRO A 94 -17.48 25.65 17.79
C PRO A 94 -17.62 26.56 16.56
N MET A 95 -17.05 27.76 16.62
CA MET A 95 -17.11 28.75 15.53
C MET A 95 -16.22 28.32 14.34
N LEU A 96 -15.03 27.79 14.62
CA LEU A 96 -14.15 27.23 13.60
C LEU A 96 -14.81 26.04 12.92
N TYR A 97 -15.43 25.13 13.69
CA TYR A 97 -16.18 24.00 13.14
C TYR A 97 -17.36 24.46 12.28
N TRP A 98 -18.14 25.46 12.73
CA TRP A 98 -19.23 26.03 11.93
C TRP A 98 -18.73 26.54 10.57
N ARG A 99 -17.69 27.38 10.55
CA ARG A 99 -17.12 27.92 9.31
C ARG A 99 -16.53 26.84 8.41
N TYR A 100 -15.82 25.89 9.00
CA TYR A 100 -15.25 24.74 8.31
C TYR A 100 -16.35 23.89 7.65
N SER A 101 -17.32 23.45 8.44
CA SER A 101 -18.37 22.53 7.99
C SER A 101 -19.28 23.21 6.98
N ASN A 102 -19.69 24.46 7.21
CA ASN A 102 -20.57 25.17 6.29
C ASN A 102 -19.89 25.41 4.93
N LYS A 103 -18.58 25.73 4.92
CA LYS A 103 -17.81 25.88 3.68
C LYS A 103 -17.75 24.58 2.88
N PHE A 104 -17.37 23.47 3.52
CA PHE A 104 -17.19 22.18 2.83
C PHE A 104 -18.52 21.51 2.45
N LEU A 105 -19.53 21.56 3.31
CA LEU A 105 -20.87 21.09 2.97
C LEU A 105 -21.54 21.96 1.90
N GLY A 106 -21.29 23.27 1.90
CA GLY A 106 -21.74 24.18 0.84
C GLY A 106 -21.19 23.78 -0.52
N MET A 107 -19.86 23.66 -0.65
CA MET A 107 -19.24 23.20 -1.89
C MET A 107 -19.73 21.80 -2.31
N SER A 108 -19.95 20.91 -1.34
CA SER A 108 -20.48 19.56 -1.58
C SER A 108 -21.92 19.59 -2.10
N SER A 109 -22.76 20.43 -1.52
CA SER A 109 -24.15 20.64 -1.94
C SER A 109 -24.22 21.17 -3.37
N ASP A 110 -23.35 22.13 -3.72
CA ASP A 110 -23.27 22.67 -5.08
C ASP A 110 -22.88 21.60 -6.11
N TYR A 111 -21.92 20.75 -5.77
CA TYR A 111 -21.50 19.63 -6.63
C TYR A 111 -22.63 18.61 -6.82
N LEU A 112 -23.30 18.20 -5.74
CA LEU A 112 -24.44 17.27 -5.80
C LEU A 112 -25.58 17.83 -6.63
N ALA A 113 -25.95 19.11 -6.43
CA ALA A 113 -27.01 19.75 -7.18
C ALA A 113 -26.69 19.80 -8.69
N LYS A 114 -25.46 20.19 -9.06
CA LYS A 114 -25.02 20.21 -10.47
C LYS A 114 -25.00 18.83 -11.11
N MET A 115 -24.55 17.81 -10.39
CA MET A 115 -24.49 16.44 -10.91
C MET A 115 -25.87 15.79 -11.01
N ALA A 116 -26.79 16.11 -10.10
CA ALA A 116 -28.14 15.53 -10.10
C ALA A 116 -29.11 16.20 -11.09
N THR A 117 -28.75 17.37 -11.64
CA THR A 117 -29.64 18.12 -12.54
C THR A 117 -29.70 17.44 -13.92
N ASP A 118 -30.82 16.79 -14.22
CA ASP A 118 -31.09 16.20 -15.54
C ASP A 118 -31.67 17.27 -16.50
N ILE A 119 -31.10 17.42 -17.71
CA ILE A 119 -31.58 18.35 -18.75
C ILE A 119 -31.63 17.60 -20.10
N PRO A 120 -32.67 16.77 -20.33
CA PRO A 120 -32.81 16.04 -21.58
C PRO A 120 -33.28 16.95 -22.72
N CYS A 121 -32.72 16.77 -23.91
CA CYS A 121 -33.17 17.46 -25.12
C CYS A 121 -34.50 16.88 -25.64
N THR A 122 -35.61 17.57 -25.41
CA THR A 122 -36.96 17.13 -25.81
C THR A 122 -37.47 17.75 -27.11
N THR A 123 -36.93 18.91 -27.52
CA THR A 123 -37.47 19.72 -28.63
C THR A 123 -36.70 19.59 -29.94
N GLY A 124 -35.50 18.99 -29.93
CA GLY A 124 -34.65 18.80 -31.13
C GLY A 124 -34.07 20.09 -31.74
N VAL A 125 -34.33 21.26 -31.15
CA VAL A 125 -33.82 22.55 -31.64
C VAL A 125 -32.48 22.84 -30.96
N GLY A 126 -31.39 22.67 -31.71
CA GLY A 126 -30.02 22.93 -31.21
C GLY A 126 -29.39 21.78 -30.40
N CYS A 127 -30.04 20.61 -30.34
CA CYS A 127 -29.53 19.40 -29.69
C CYS A 127 -30.13 18.14 -30.34
N VAL A 128 -29.46 17.00 -30.17
CA VAL A 128 -29.96 15.69 -30.63
C VAL A 128 -31.08 15.25 -29.67
N LEU A 129 -32.21 14.77 -30.20
CA LEU A 129 -33.32 14.24 -29.38
C LEU A 129 -32.77 13.20 -28.38
N ASP A 130 -33.21 13.29 -27.12
CA ASP A 130 -32.78 12.45 -26.01
C ASP A 130 -31.30 12.57 -25.59
N ALA A 131 -30.54 13.54 -26.13
CA ALA A 131 -29.18 13.81 -25.67
C ALA A 131 -29.18 14.65 -24.37
N GLN A 132 -28.28 14.30 -23.46
CA GLN A 132 -28.08 15.00 -22.19
C GLN A 132 -27.34 16.32 -22.40
N GLN A 133 -27.97 17.45 -22.05
CA GLN A 133 -27.36 18.78 -22.20
C GLN A 133 -26.47 19.16 -21.02
N ASN A 134 -26.73 18.60 -19.84
CA ASN A 134 -25.86 18.79 -18.69
C ASN A 134 -24.65 17.83 -18.77
N LEU A 135 -23.50 18.35 -19.19
CA LEU A 135 -22.25 17.61 -19.30
C LEU A 135 -21.71 17.08 -17.97
N ALA A 136 -22.19 17.61 -16.83
CA ALA A 136 -21.80 17.16 -15.49
C ALA A 136 -22.83 16.20 -14.87
N PHE A 137 -23.89 15.83 -15.60
CA PHE A 137 -24.95 14.96 -15.09
C PHE A 137 -24.42 13.58 -14.71
N TYR A 138 -24.85 13.09 -13.55
CA TYR A 138 -24.49 11.77 -13.04
C TYR A 138 -25.74 10.98 -12.67
N PRO A 139 -25.95 9.79 -13.26
CA PRO A 139 -27.09 8.93 -12.94
C PRO A 139 -27.19 8.58 -11.44
N MET A 140 -28.42 8.51 -10.93
CA MET A 140 -28.70 8.33 -9.50
C MET A 140 -28.26 6.95 -8.98
N ASP A 141 -28.40 5.89 -9.80
CA ASP A 141 -27.88 4.54 -9.51
C ASP A 141 -26.37 4.55 -9.22
N LYS A 142 -25.61 5.28 -10.03
CA LYS A 142 -24.17 5.43 -9.83
C LYS A 142 -23.87 6.32 -8.63
N MET A 143 -24.62 7.41 -8.42
CA MET A 143 -24.46 8.24 -7.22
C MET A 143 -24.63 7.40 -5.95
N VAL A 144 -25.69 6.61 -5.85
CA VAL A 144 -25.95 5.78 -4.67
C VAL A 144 -24.84 4.75 -4.48
N LEU A 145 -24.38 4.10 -5.55
CA LEU A 145 -23.27 3.14 -5.48
C LEU A 145 -22.00 3.77 -4.88
N PHE A 146 -21.59 4.94 -5.38
CA PHE A 146 -20.34 5.59 -4.98
C PHE A 146 -20.45 6.33 -3.62
N PHE A 147 -21.45 7.20 -3.43
CA PHE A 147 -21.63 7.95 -2.18
C PHE A 147 -22.13 7.08 -1.05
N GLY A 148 -23.13 6.23 -1.31
CA GLY A 148 -23.63 5.26 -0.34
C GLY A 148 -22.53 4.26 0.04
N GLY A 149 -21.71 3.83 -0.92
CA GLY A 149 -20.57 2.95 -0.69
C GLY A 149 -19.51 3.60 0.21
N LEU A 150 -19.20 4.87 0.00
CA LEU A 150 -18.27 5.62 0.86
C LEU A 150 -18.76 5.72 2.32
N ILE A 151 -20.06 6.02 2.50
CA ILE A 151 -20.67 6.13 3.82
C ILE A 151 -20.68 4.75 4.49
N LEU A 152 -21.07 3.70 3.76
CA LEU A 152 -21.06 2.31 4.25
C LEU A 152 -19.66 1.87 4.69
N LEU A 153 -18.64 2.13 3.86
CA LEU A 153 -17.26 1.79 4.18
C LEU A 153 -16.78 2.55 5.41
N SER A 154 -17.09 3.84 5.51
CA SER A 154 -16.77 4.65 6.70
C SER A 154 -17.45 4.11 7.95
N PHE A 155 -18.72 3.69 7.85
CA PHE A 155 -19.48 3.10 8.95
C PHE A 155 -18.83 1.79 9.44
N ILE A 156 -18.50 0.87 8.53
CA ILE A 156 -17.87 -0.41 8.86
C ILE A 156 -16.49 -0.20 9.49
N LEU A 157 -15.70 0.75 8.97
CA LEU A 157 -14.38 1.07 9.51
C LEU A 157 -14.45 1.61 10.95
N VAL A 158 -15.44 2.45 11.26
CA VAL A 158 -15.63 2.97 12.63
C VAL A 158 -16.10 1.87 13.58
N GLN A 159 -16.96 0.95 13.13
CA GLN A 159 -17.41 -0.19 13.93
C GLN A 159 -16.26 -1.17 14.25
N ASN A 160 -15.30 -1.30 13.33
CA ASN A 160 -14.14 -2.19 13.48
C ASN A 160 -14.55 -3.66 13.75
N GLU A 161 -15.61 -4.13 13.09
CA GLU A 161 -16.15 -5.50 13.23
C GLU A 161 -15.67 -6.44 12.10
N LEU A 162 -14.67 -6.06 11.31
CA LEU A 162 -14.28 -6.81 10.11
C LEU A 162 -13.80 -8.24 10.40
N SER A 163 -13.12 -8.45 11.54
CA SER A 163 -12.75 -9.80 12.00
C SER A 163 -13.95 -10.62 12.48
N ASN A 164 -14.97 -9.98 13.05
CA ASN A 164 -16.21 -10.65 13.45
C ASN A 164 -17.02 -11.08 12.23
N ILE A 165 -17.00 -10.28 11.16
CA ILE A 165 -17.63 -10.62 9.87
C ILE A 165 -17.02 -11.91 9.30
N SER A 166 -15.68 -12.06 9.32
CA SER A 166 -15.05 -13.28 8.78
C SER A 166 -15.37 -14.52 9.62
N ASP A 167 -15.40 -14.40 10.95
CA ASP A 167 -15.84 -15.49 11.85
C ASP A 167 -17.32 -15.86 11.63
N PHE A 168 -18.19 -14.86 11.52
CA PHE A 168 -19.60 -15.06 11.18
C PHE A 168 -19.77 -15.76 9.83
N MET A 169 -19.05 -15.35 8.79
CA MET A 169 -19.10 -15.97 7.46
C MET A 169 -18.60 -17.42 7.48
N GLY A 170 -17.55 -17.72 8.25
CA GLY A 170 -17.07 -19.08 8.45
C GLY A 170 -18.14 -19.97 9.12
N LYS A 171 -18.78 -19.46 10.18
CA LYS A 171 -19.87 -20.14 10.89
C LYS A 171 -21.11 -20.31 10.02
N LEU A 172 -21.52 -19.28 9.28
CA LEU A 172 -22.64 -19.30 8.34
C LEU A 172 -22.39 -20.31 7.22
N TYR A 173 -21.19 -20.32 6.63
CA TYR A 173 -20.81 -21.30 5.62
C TYR A 173 -20.88 -22.73 6.17
N SER A 174 -20.43 -22.95 7.41
CA SER A 174 -20.53 -24.25 8.06
C SER A 174 -21.99 -24.68 8.30
N ALA A 175 -22.87 -23.75 8.69
CA ALA A 175 -24.29 -23.98 8.89
C ALA A 175 -25.02 -24.25 7.56
N LEU A 176 -24.74 -23.48 6.51
CA LEU A 176 -25.28 -23.69 5.17
C LEU A 176 -24.82 -25.02 4.56
N ARG A 177 -23.55 -25.41 4.79
CA ARG A 177 -23.02 -26.71 4.36
C ARG A 177 -23.69 -27.88 5.09
N ARG A 178 -24.06 -27.70 6.37
CA ARG A 178 -24.84 -28.70 7.13
C ARG A 178 -26.29 -28.76 6.66
N PHE A 179 -26.92 -27.62 6.40
CA PHE A 179 -28.26 -27.54 5.80
C PHE A 179 -28.32 -28.23 4.42
N ALA A 180 -27.29 -28.04 3.58
CA ALA A 180 -27.19 -28.71 2.30
C ALA A 180 -27.05 -30.24 2.41
N ARG A 181 -26.54 -30.76 3.54
CA ARG A 181 -26.48 -32.21 3.81
C ARG A 181 -27.75 -32.75 4.44
N ASP A 182 -28.31 -32.04 5.42
CA ASP A 182 -29.53 -32.40 6.14
C ASP A 182 -30.44 -31.17 6.32
N PRO A 183 -31.43 -30.97 5.43
CA PRO A 183 -32.27 -29.78 5.45
C PRO A 183 -33.09 -29.62 6.74
N ARG A 184 -33.55 -30.73 7.35
CA ARG A 184 -34.32 -30.70 8.60
C ARG A 184 -33.49 -30.24 9.80
N LYS A 185 -32.34 -30.88 10.04
CA LYS A 185 -31.45 -30.53 11.17
C LYS A 185 -30.79 -29.17 10.99
N GLY A 186 -30.39 -28.83 9.76
CA GLY A 186 -29.84 -27.51 9.46
C GLY A 186 -30.87 -26.39 9.62
N PHE A 187 -32.14 -26.65 9.33
CA PHE A 187 -33.23 -25.70 9.59
C PHE A 187 -33.47 -25.52 11.09
N GLU A 188 -33.47 -26.60 11.88
CA GLU A 188 -33.59 -26.53 13.34
C GLU A 188 -32.44 -25.77 13.99
N GLU A 189 -31.17 -26.03 13.61
CA GLU A 189 -30.02 -25.29 14.13
C GLU A 189 -30.04 -23.80 13.74
N MET A 190 -30.42 -23.45 12.50
CA MET A 190 -30.60 -22.06 12.10
C MET A 190 -31.75 -21.41 12.87
N LYS A 191 -32.87 -22.11 12.99
CA LYS A 191 -34.04 -21.65 13.74
C LYS A 191 -33.66 -21.40 15.21
N ASP A 192 -32.92 -22.31 15.83
CA ASP A 192 -32.48 -22.19 17.22
C ASP A 192 -31.43 -21.08 17.38
N ALA A 193 -30.50 -20.93 16.44
CA ALA A 193 -29.53 -19.83 16.45
C ALA A 193 -30.19 -18.44 16.35
N PHE A 194 -31.31 -18.32 15.64
CA PHE A 194 -32.05 -17.06 15.52
C PHE A 194 -33.11 -16.86 16.62
N LEU A 195 -33.72 -17.94 17.14
CA LEU A 195 -34.84 -17.86 18.09
C LEU A 195 -34.45 -18.08 19.57
N HIS A 196 -33.35 -18.76 19.88
CA HIS A 196 -32.95 -19.04 21.27
C HIS A 196 -31.45 -18.88 21.53
N LYS A 197 -31.10 -17.98 22.47
CA LYS A 197 -30.06 -18.28 23.47
C LYS A 197 -30.08 -17.28 24.63
N GLU A 198 -30.68 -17.69 25.72
CA GLU A 198 -30.14 -17.47 27.07
C GLU A 198 -30.35 -18.82 27.76
N SER A 199 -29.29 -19.62 27.81
CA SER A 199 -29.25 -20.78 28.70
C SER A 199 -28.18 -20.44 29.72
N ASP A 200 -28.68 -19.91 30.83
CA ASP A 200 -28.14 -19.89 32.18
C ASP A 200 -26.62 -19.86 32.35
N GLU A 201 -26.15 -18.83 33.06
CA GLU A 201 -25.02 -18.95 33.97
C GLU A 201 -25.25 -20.19 34.86
N ILE A 202 -24.67 -21.32 34.47
CA ILE A 202 -24.45 -22.40 35.43
C ILE A 202 -23.27 -21.94 36.27
N GLU A 203 -23.58 -21.34 37.42
CA GLU A 203 -22.64 -21.17 38.51
C GLU A 203 -22.22 -22.58 38.98
N VAL A 204 -21.12 -23.10 38.41
CA VAL A 204 -20.49 -24.32 38.89
C VAL A 204 -19.62 -23.92 40.07
N ASP A 205 -20.04 -24.31 41.27
CA ASP A 205 -19.23 -24.30 42.48
C ASP A 205 -17.84 -24.87 42.18
N GLN A 206 -16.81 -24.01 42.20
CA GLN A 206 -15.42 -24.44 42.08
C GLN A 206 -14.92 -24.90 43.44
N GLU A 207 -15.02 -26.21 43.70
CA GLU A 207 -14.13 -26.87 44.65
C GLU A 207 -13.05 -27.70 43.93
N LYS A 208 -11.80 -27.29 44.13
CA LYS A 208 -10.55 -28.05 43.99
C LYS A 208 -10.31 -28.78 42.66
N THR A 209 -9.56 -28.13 41.77
CA THR A 209 -8.28 -28.65 41.26
C THR A 209 -7.62 -27.59 40.36
N GLY A 210 -6.36 -27.28 40.64
CA GLY A 210 -5.57 -26.33 39.86
C GLY A 210 -5.26 -26.88 38.48
N ASN A 211 -6.04 -26.44 37.48
CA ASN A 211 -5.66 -26.37 36.07
C ASN A 211 -6.74 -25.56 35.34
N SER A 212 -6.53 -24.24 35.23
CA SER A 212 -7.38 -23.37 34.42
C SER A 212 -7.05 -23.55 32.94
N GLN A 213 -7.52 -24.64 32.33
CA GLN A 213 -7.80 -24.67 30.91
C GLN A 213 -9.18 -24.06 30.71
N THR A 214 -9.22 -22.81 30.23
CA THR A 214 -10.44 -22.17 29.76
C THR A 214 -10.88 -22.89 28.50
N TYR A 215 -11.78 -23.87 28.61
CA TYR A 215 -12.55 -24.35 27.48
C TYR A 215 -13.39 -23.18 26.98
N LEU A 216 -12.94 -22.55 25.88
CA LEU A 216 -13.75 -21.59 25.15
C LEU A 216 -14.99 -22.34 24.65
N ALA A 217 -16.14 -22.10 25.28
CA ALA A 217 -17.42 -22.55 24.76
C ALA A 217 -17.52 -22.12 23.28
N GLU A 218 -17.74 -23.08 22.37
CA GLU A 218 -18.00 -22.80 20.96
C GLU A 218 -19.17 -21.82 20.86
N GLY A 219 -18.87 -20.56 20.55
CA GLY A 219 -19.87 -19.51 20.40
C GLY A 219 -20.80 -19.83 19.23
N SER A 220 -22.08 -20.07 19.55
CA SER A 220 -23.16 -20.34 18.60
C SER A 220 -23.30 -19.24 17.53
N LEU A 221 -23.83 -19.58 16.35
CA LEU A 221 -24.09 -18.62 15.26
C LEU A 221 -24.83 -17.35 15.73
N GLY A 222 -25.75 -17.47 16.70
CA GLY A 222 -26.46 -16.33 17.29
C GLY A 222 -25.57 -15.32 18.02
N SER A 223 -24.50 -15.75 18.70
CA SER A 223 -23.57 -14.82 19.35
C SER A 223 -22.62 -14.16 18.34
N ALA A 224 -22.31 -14.85 17.24
CA ALA A 224 -21.59 -14.24 16.13
C ALA A 224 -22.46 -13.21 15.39
N PHE A 225 -23.77 -13.48 15.23
CA PHE A 225 -24.72 -12.54 14.64
C PHE A 225 -24.87 -11.25 15.46
N GLN A 226 -24.99 -11.36 16.79
CA GLN A 226 -25.01 -10.19 17.68
C GLN A 226 -23.73 -9.34 17.61
N GLY A 227 -22.59 -9.95 17.25
CA GLY A 227 -21.32 -9.23 17.08
C GLY A 227 -21.15 -8.52 15.74
N VAL A 228 -22.13 -8.63 14.83
CA VAL A 228 -22.09 -8.11 13.44
C VAL A 228 -23.43 -7.44 13.05
N SER A 229 -24.43 -7.39 13.94
CA SER A 229 -25.78 -6.87 13.65
C SER A 229 -25.78 -5.43 13.14
N THR A 230 -24.94 -4.57 13.72
CA THR A 230 -24.85 -3.16 13.30
C THR A 230 -24.30 -3.01 11.87
N SER A 231 -23.26 -3.76 11.53
CA SER A 231 -22.64 -3.77 10.20
C SER A 231 -23.59 -4.35 9.14
N LEU A 232 -24.32 -5.43 9.46
CA LEU A 232 -25.34 -6.00 8.58
C LEU A 232 -26.50 -5.03 8.30
N PHE A 233 -26.93 -4.28 9.32
CA PHE A 233 -27.93 -3.24 9.14
C PHE A 233 -27.48 -2.18 8.13
N ALA A 234 -26.25 -1.68 8.26
CA ALA A 234 -25.72 -0.69 7.31
C ALA A 234 -25.67 -1.22 5.88
N ILE A 235 -25.26 -2.49 5.69
CA ILE A 235 -25.27 -3.15 4.37
C ILE A 235 -26.70 -3.27 3.83
N ALA A 236 -27.66 -3.68 4.67
CA ALA A 236 -29.05 -3.81 4.27
C ALA A 236 -29.66 -2.46 3.86
N VAL A 237 -29.44 -1.40 4.63
CA VAL A 237 -29.89 -0.03 4.30
C VAL A 237 -29.27 0.43 2.98
N PHE A 238 -27.98 0.19 2.77
CA PHE A 238 -27.32 0.54 1.51
C PHE A 238 -27.95 -0.19 0.31
N LEU A 239 -28.23 -1.49 0.43
CA LEU A 239 -28.87 -2.26 -0.64
C LEU A 239 -30.29 -1.78 -0.92
N VAL A 240 -31.08 -1.50 0.13
CA VAL A 240 -32.43 -0.94 -0.03
C VAL A 240 -32.37 0.40 -0.74
N CYS A 241 -31.48 1.30 -0.33
CA CYS A 241 -31.27 2.59 -0.99
C CYS A 241 -30.81 2.42 -2.45
N TYR A 242 -29.93 1.47 -2.74
CA TYR A 242 -29.43 1.19 -4.10
C TYR A 242 -30.54 0.78 -5.07
N TYR A 243 -31.50 -0.03 -4.61
CA TYR A 243 -32.63 -0.44 -5.44
C TYR A 243 -33.77 0.58 -5.47
N MET A 244 -34.11 1.21 -4.35
CA MET A 244 -35.29 2.07 -4.27
C MET A 244 -35.05 3.49 -4.81
N LEU A 245 -33.92 4.12 -4.46
CA LEU A 245 -33.70 5.54 -4.77
C LEU A 245 -33.67 5.88 -6.26
N PRO A 246 -33.12 5.04 -7.17
CA PRO A 246 -33.14 5.36 -8.61
C PRO A 246 -34.54 5.39 -9.21
N GLU A 247 -35.53 4.73 -8.60
CA GLU A 247 -36.93 4.75 -9.03
C GLU A 247 -37.72 5.94 -8.46
N MET A 248 -37.13 6.73 -7.55
CA MET A 248 -37.79 7.88 -6.92
C MET A 248 -37.45 9.19 -7.65
N ASP A 249 -38.49 9.94 -8.02
CA ASP A 249 -38.37 11.28 -8.60
C ASP A 249 -37.99 12.32 -7.53
N LEU A 250 -36.71 12.35 -7.15
CA LEU A 250 -36.18 13.30 -6.17
C LEU A 250 -35.73 14.61 -6.83
N SER A 251 -36.03 15.73 -6.19
CA SER A 251 -35.58 17.06 -6.61
C SER A 251 -34.05 17.19 -6.53
N ALA A 252 -33.43 17.45 -7.69
CA ALA A 252 -31.97 17.56 -7.85
C ALA A 252 -31.32 18.66 -6.99
N SER A 253 -32.01 19.78 -6.76
CA SER A 253 -31.44 20.93 -6.04
C SER A 253 -31.64 20.89 -4.52
N THR A 254 -32.62 20.13 -4.02
CA THR A 254 -33.00 20.15 -2.61
C THR A 254 -32.97 18.76 -1.95
N GLN A 255 -33.73 17.80 -2.49
CA GLN A 255 -33.85 16.46 -1.90
C GLN A 255 -32.57 15.63 -2.06
N VAL A 256 -31.91 15.69 -3.23
CA VAL A 256 -30.68 14.92 -3.47
C VAL A 256 -29.51 15.38 -2.58
N PRO A 257 -29.18 16.69 -2.47
CA PRO A 257 -28.13 17.14 -1.55
C PRO A 257 -28.46 16.82 -0.09
N PHE A 258 -29.71 16.99 0.33
CA PHE A 258 -30.14 16.68 1.69
C PHE A 258 -30.01 15.19 2.02
N LEU A 259 -30.39 14.30 1.08
CA LEU A 259 -30.26 12.86 1.24
C LEU A 259 -28.79 12.45 1.43
N PHE A 260 -27.89 12.83 0.51
CA PHE A 260 -26.51 12.35 0.55
C PHE A 260 -25.70 12.97 1.69
N LEU A 261 -25.82 14.28 1.93
CA LEU A 261 -25.10 14.94 3.03
C LEU A 261 -25.72 14.57 4.39
N GLY A 262 -27.05 14.50 4.47
CA GLY A 262 -27.76 14.15 5.69
C GLY A 262 -27.54 12.70 6.10
N THR A 263 -27.46 11.75 5.16
CA THR A 263 -27.19 10.33 5.46
C THR A 263 -25.85 10.15 6.18
N GLY A 264 -24.81 10.91 5.79
CA GLY A 264 -23.53 10.84 6.47
C GLY A 264 -23.55 11.43 7.89
N VAL A 265 -24.26 12.54 8.11
CA VAL A 265 -24.47 13.11 9.45
C VAL A 265 -25.26 12.15 10.33
N VAL A 266 -26.36 11.58 9.82
CA VAL A 266 -27.18 10.60 10.54
C VAL A 266 -26.40 9.33 10.86
N SER A 267 -25.58 8.84 9.91
CA SER A 267 -24.69 7.71 10.16
C SER A 267 -23.73 7.99 11.32
N GLY A 268 -23.14 9.19 11.37
CA GLY A 268 -22.30 9.62 12.50
C GLY A 268 -23.06 9.67 13.83
N ILE A 269 -24.31 10.14 13.82
CA ILE A 269 -25.17 10.17 15.02
C ILE A 269 -25.48 8.74 15.51
N LEU A 270 -25.82 7.82 14.61
CA LEU A 270 -26.11 6.43 14.95
C LEU A 270 -24.88 5.72 15.52
N LEU A 271 -23.70 5.97 14.94
CA LEU A 271 -22.43 5.45 15.45
C LEU A 271 -22.13 5.99 16.87
N LEU A 272 -22.38 7.28 17.13
CA LEU A 272 -22.19 7.87 18.47
C LEU A 272 -23.13 7.27 19.51
N GLN A 273 -24.39 7.05 19.15
CA GLN A 273 -25.37 6.43 20.03
C GLN A 273 -24.92 5.02 20.45
N ASN A 274 -24.42 4.22 19.50
CA ASN A 274 -23.97 2.84 19.71
C ASN A 274 -25.04 1.96 20.39
N ASN A 275 -26.30 2.12 19.97
CA ASN A 275 -27.47 1.41 20.54
C ASN A 275 -28.24 0.61 19.48
N LEU A 276 -27.66 0.39 18.29
CA LEU A 276 -28.34 -0.34 17.22
C LEU A 276 -28.59 -1.81 17.58
N ASP A 277 -27.71 -2.43 18.38
CA ASP A 277 -27.91 -3.79 18.87
C ASP A 277 -29.12 -3.90 19.81
N ASP A 278 -29.43 -2.83 20.55
CA ASP A 278 -30.63 -2.77 21.40
C ASP A 278 -31.92 -2.79 20.55
N LEU A 279 -31.88 -2.25 19.32
CA LEU A 279 -33.00 -2.27 18.39
C LEU A 279 -33.26 -3.69 17.84
N PHE A 280 -32.21 -4.42 17.52
CA PHE A 280 -32.31 -5.79 16.98
C PHE A 280 -32.55 -6.87 18.04
N SER A 281 -32.43 -6.53 19.31
CA SER A 281 -32.81 -7.40 20.43
C SER A 281 -34.30 -7.32 20.78
N ILE A 282 -35.07 -6.43 20.15
CA ILE A 282 -36.52 -6.35 20.35
C ILE A 282 -37.20 -7.60 19.77
N ARG A 283 -37.84 -8.38 20.64
CA ARG A 283 -38.60 -9.59 20.30
C ARG A 283 -40.02 -9.52 20.86
N PRO A 284 -41.00 -10.25 20.29
CA PRO A 284 -42.39 -10.24 20.77
C PRO A 284 -42.56 -10.55 22.27
N HIS A 285 -41.67 -11.36 22.87
CA HIS A 285 -41.69 -11.69 24.30
C HIS A 285 -41.04 -10.63 25.20
N ASN A 286 -40.05 -9.87 24.72
CA ASN A 286 -39.34 -8.84 25.51
C ASN A 286 -39.89 -7.43 25.25
N LEU A 287 -41.01 -7.32 24.51
CA LEU A 287 -41.62 -6.04 24.15
C LEU A 287 -41.96 -5.18 25.38
N ARG A 288 -42.21 -5.82 26.53
CA ARG A 288 -42.51 -5.16 27.80
C ARG A 288 -41.30 -4.40 28.35
N ASP A 289 -40.11 -4.98 28.28
CA ASP A 289 -38.85 -4.34 28.69
C ASP A 289 -38.51 -3.07 27.88
N TYR A 290 -39.04 -3.00 26.65
CA TYR A 290 -38.88 -1.86 25.74
C TYR A 290 -40.08 -0.89 25.75
N THR A 291 -41.12 -1.16 26.56
CA THR A 291 -42.28 -0.26 26.74
C THR A 291 -42.41 0.27 28.16
N ASP A 292 -41.65 -0.29 29.12
CA ASP A 292 -41.67 0.07 30.55
C ASP A 292 -40.85 1.33 30.91
N GLY A 293 -40.35 2.10 29.93
CA GLY A 293 -39.57 3.33 30.16
C GLY A 293 -38.15 3.11 30.70
N SER A 294 -37.64 1.87 30.64
CA SER A 294 -36.26 1.49 30.99
C SER A 294 -35.21 2.18 30.12
N GLY A 295 -33.97 2.31 30.59
CA GLY A 295 -32.87 2.93 29.83
C GLY A 295 -32.64 2.34 28.43
N LYS A 296 -32.91 1.04 28.24
CA LYS A 296 -32.84 0.36 26.94
C LYS A 296 -34.01 0.73 26.00
N SER A 297 -35.20 1.00 26.55
CA SER A 297 -36.35 1.46 25.77
C SER A 297 -36.11 2.86 25.19
N ILE A 298 -35.49 3.73 25.99
CA ILE A 298 -35.19 5.11 25.62
C ILE A 298 -34.09 5.14 24.56
N SER A 299 -33.04 4.31 24.69
CA SER A 299 -31.96 4.24 23.71
C SER A 299 -32.45 3.77 22.33
N ALA A 300 -33.23 2.69 22.28
CA ALA A 300 -33.79 2.15 21.04
C ALA A 300 -34.79 3.13 20.38
N ALA A 301 -35.65 3.77 21.17
CA ALA A 301 -36.60 4.77 20.67
C ALA A 301 -35.91 5.98 20.04
N VAL A 302 -34.80 6.45 20.62
CA VAL A 302 -34.03 7.59 20.08
C VAL A 302 -33.39 7.25 18.73
N SER A 303 -32.83 6.05 18.57
CA SER A 303 -32.24 5.63 17.28
C SER A 303 -33.31 5.46 16.20
N LEU A 304 -34.45 4.83 16.54
CA LEU A 304 -35.58 4.68 15.61
C LEU A 304 -36.16 6.03 15.20
N LEU A 305 -36.36 6.94 16.17
CA LEU A 305 -36.82 8.30 15.92
C LEU A 305 -35.87 9.06 14.99
N THR A 306 -34.56 8.91 15.17
CA THR A 306 -33.54 9.56 14.31
C THR A 306 -33.67 9.09 12.86
N ILE A 307 -33.84 7.78 12.63
CA ILE A 307 -34.00 7.20 11.30
C ILE A 307 -35.32 7.67 10.67
N LEU A 308 -36.43 7.56 11.40
CA LEU A 308 -37.76 7.92 10.89
C LEU A 308 -37.84 9.42 10.57
N LEU A 309 -37.36 10.28 11.47
CA LEU A 309 -37.30 11.72 11.26
C LEU A 309 -36.50 12.06 10.00
N PHE A 310 -35.36 11.40 9.79
CA PHE A 310 -34.55 11.62 8.60
C PHE A 310 -35.29 11.26 7.31
N VAL A 311 -35.92 10.08 7.25
CA VAL A 311 -36.69 9.64 6.06
C VAL A 311 -37.85 10.59 5.78
N VAL A 312 -38.62 11.00 6.79
CA VAL A 312 -39.72 11.94 6.63
C VAL A 312 -39.22 13.30 6.12
N LEU A 313 -38.10 13.78 6.65
CA LEU A 313 -37.49 15.03 6.20
C LEU A 313 -36.98 14.94 4.76
N VAL A 314 -36.35 13.84 4.34
CA VAL A 314 -35.89 13.66 2.95
C VAL A 314 -37.04 13.83 1.96
N LEU A 315 -38.18 13.16 2.23
CA LEU A 315 -39.33 13.20 1.32
C LEU A 315 -40.04 14.56 1.32
N ASN A 316 -39.97 15.31 2.42
CA ASN A 316 -40.72 16.55 2.60
C ASN A 316 -39.85 17.82 2.69
N VAL A 317 -38.54 17.73 2.42
CA VAL A 317 -37.61 18.85 2.66
C VAL A 317 -38.01 20.10 1.88
N SER A 318 -38.55 19.92 0.67
CA SER A 318 -38.99 21.02 -0.20
C SER A 318 -40.18 21.81 0.37
N PHE A 319 -40.93 21.23 1.31
CA PHE A 319 -42.04 21.89 2.02
C PHE A 319 -41.58 22.61 3.31
N VAL A 320 -40.30 22.53 3.67
CA VAL A 320 -39.73 23.16 4.88
C VAL A 320 -38.73 24.24 4.45
N PRO A 321 -39.15 25.50 4.25
CA PRO A 321 -38.32 26.56 3.69
C PRO A 321 -37.01 26.81 4.47
N PHE A 322 -37.06 26.64 5.79
CA PHE A 322 -35.91 26.80 6.67
C PHE A 322 -34.75 25.84 6.33
N ILE A 323 -35.07 24.64 5.83
CA ILE A 323 -34.08 23.61 5.49
C ILE A 323 -33.73 23.68 4.01
N SER A 324 -34.74 23.86 3.14
CA SER A 324 -34.53 23.79 1.69
C SER A 324 -33.75 24.97 1.11
N GLN A 325 -33.70 26.12 1.79
CA GLN A 325 -32.96 27.31 1.34
C GLN A 325 -31.46 27.23 1.65
N ASP A 326 -31.06 26.57 2.74
CA ASP A 326 -29.66 26.46 3.18
C ASP A 326 -29.41 25.13 3.91
N ILE A 327 -29.37 24.04 3.12
CA ILE A 327 -29.10 22.68 3.60
C ILE A 327 -27.75 22.60 4.35
N PRO A 328 -26.63 23.17 3.85
CA PRO A 328 -25.35 23.16 4.54
C PRO A 328 -25.42 23.73 5.96
N SER A 329 -26.00 24.91 6.14
CA SER A 329 -26.13 25.53 7.47
C SER A 329 -26.99 24.70 8.43
N PHE A 330 -28.08 24.09 7.93
CA PHE A 330 -28.91 23.20 8.74
C PHE A 330 -28.13 21.96 9.22
N LEU A 331 -27.45 21.27 8.31
CA LEU A 331 -26.67 20.07 8.64
C LEU A 331 -25.50 20.40 9.57
N THR A 332 -24.83 21.54 9.37
CA THR A 332 -23.78 22.03 10.28
C THR A 332 -24.32 22.36 11.66
N LEU A 333 -25.54 22.90 11.77
CA LEU A 333 -26.17 23.14 13.06
C LEU A 333 -26.43 21.83 13.81
N VAL A 334 -27.03 20.86 13.14
CA VAL A 334 -27.31 19.53 13.71
C VAL A 334 -26.01 18.85 14.13
N SER A 335 -25.01 18.84 13.27
CA SER A 335 -23.72 18.22 13.55
C SER A 335 -23.00 18.91 14.72
N LEU A 336 -23.04 20.24 14.80
CA LEU A 336 -22.44 21.01 15.90
C LEU A 336 -23.10 20.71 17.26
N ILE A 337 -24.44 20.65 17.31
CA ILE A 337 -25.17 20.31 18.54
C ILE A 337 -24.79 18.91 19.03
N VAL A 338 -24.77 17.94 18.12
CA VAL A 338 -24.38 16.55 18.41
C VAL A 338 -22.94 16.49 18.91
N MET A 339 -22.02 17.16 18.22
CA MET A 339 -20.61 17.25 18.59
C MET A 339 -20.42 17.77 20.01
N ILE A 340 -21.12 18.84 20.37
CA ILE A 340 -21.01 19.45 21.69
C ILE A 340 -21.61 18.54 22.78
N CYS A 341 -22.80 17.99 22.53
CA CYS A 341 -23.45 17.09 23.48
C CYS A 341 -22.59 15.84 23.74
N TRP A 342 -22.02 15.24 22.69
CA TRP A 342 -21.22 14.04 22.83
C TRP A 342 -19.81 14.30 23.35
N SER A 343 -19.20 15.44 23.02
CA SER A 343 -17.93 15.86 23.66
C SER A 343 -18.12 16.03 25.16
N PHE A 344 -19.25 16.60 25.59
CA PHE A 344 -19.59 16.72 27.01
C PHE A 344 -19.79 15.36 27.68
N VAL A 345 -20.47 14.42 27.01
CA VAL A 345 -20.67 13.05 27.53
C VAL A 345 -19.34 12.31 27.64
N LEU A 346 -18.47 12.41 26.63
CA LEU A 346 -17.15 11.76 26.62
C LEU A 346 -16.19 12.35 27.66
N SER A 347 -16.29 13.65 27.96
CA SER A 347 -15.48 14.30 29.00
C SER A 347 -15.76 13.77 30.41
N LYS A 348 -16.87 13.07 30.65
CA LYS A 348 -17.20 12.54 31.98
C LYS A 348 -16.55 11.19 32.29
N GLU A 349 -15.78 10.61 31.36
CA GLU A 349 -15.02 9.35 31.50
C GLU A 349 -15.80 8.15 32.10
N GLY A 350 -17.13 8.17 32.05
CA GLY A 350 -17.97 7.15 32.71
C GLY A 350 -18.24 5.88 31.90
N ALA A 351 -17.58 5.68 30.75
CA ALA A 351 -17.86 4.59 29.83
C ALA A 351 -16.75 3.52 29.82
N LYS A 352 -17.10 2.27 29.47
CA LYS A 352 -16.12 1.20 29.27
C LYS A 352 -15.10 1.62 28.18
N PRO A 353 -13.79 1.29 28.31
CA PRO A 353 -12.76 1.72 27.35
C PRO A 353 -13.08 1.37 25.89
N LYS A 354 -13.67 0.20 25.63
CA LYS A 354 -14.10 -0.23 24.28
C LYS A 354 -15.16 0.72 23.68
N VAL A 355 -16.16 1.10 24.48
CA VAL A 355 -17.25 1.99 24.05
C VAL A 355 -16.74 3.42 23.90
N GLN A 356 -15.81 3.84 24.76
CA GLN A 356 -15.20 5.17 24.66
C GLN A 356 -14.35 5.31 23.39
N SER A 357 -13.54 4.31 23.06
CA SER A 357 -12.74 4.28 21.81
C SER A 357 -13.63 4.34 20.57
N HIS A 358 -14.71 3.55 20.53
CA HIS A 358 -15.68 3.55 19.44
C HIS A 358 -16.37 4.91 19.27
N ARG A 359 -16.92 5.48 20.35
CA ARG A 359 -17.57 6.80 20.32
C ARG A 359 -16.60 7.92 19.92
N THR A 360 -15.32 7.79 20.27
CA THR A 360 -14.28 8.75 19.87
C THR A 360 -13.99 8.65 18.36
N ALA A 361 -13.94 7.44 17.81
CA ALA A 361 -13.81 7.22 16.36
C ALA A 361 -15.04 7.75 15.59
N ALA A 362 -16.26 7.53 16.11
CA ALA A 362 -17.49 8.06 15.54
C ALA A 362 -17.54 9.60 15.56
N LEU A 363 -17.07 10.21 16.65
CA LEU A 363 -16.94 11.66 16.76
C LEU A 363 -15.93 12.21 15.75
N ALA A 364 -14.78 11.54 15.58
CA ALA A 364 -13.78 11.92 14.59
C ALA A 364 -14.33 11.81 13.15
N PHE A 365 -15.11 10.77 12.84
CA PHE A 365 -15.80 10.64 11.57
C PHE A 365 -16.73 11.84 11.31
N LEU A 366 -17.56 12.22 12.27
CA LEU A 366 -18.50 13.35 12.14
C LEU A 366 -17.78 14.71 11.97
N VAL A 367 -16.61 14.88 12.60
CA VAL A 367 -15.76 16.07 12.40
C VAL A 367 -15.17 16.11 10.99
N ILE A 368 -14.66 14.99 10.49
CA ILE A 368 -13.95 14.91 9.19
C ILE A 368 -14.93 14.85 8.02
N PHE A 369 -16.17 14.40 8.25
CA PHE A 369 -17.18 14.14 7.23
C PHE A 369 -17.37 15.26 6.21
N PRO A 370 -17.51 16.56 6.59
CA PRO A 370 -17.64 17.65 5.62
C PRO A 370 -16.48 17.70 4.62
N PHE A 371 -15.24 17.57 5.10
CA PHE A 371 -14.05 17.58 4.25
C PHE A 371 -13.93 16.31 3.41
N LEU A 372 -14.21 15.15 4.00
CA LEU A 372 -14.18 13.87 3.30
C LEU A 372 -15.17 13.88 2.13
N MET A 373 -16.40 14.34 2.38
CA MET A 373 -17.45 14.42 1.38
C MET A 373 -17.10 15.41 0.27
N TYR A 374 -16.57 16.58 0.61
CA TYR A 374 -16.07 17.54 -0.38
C TYR A 374 -14.98 16.96 -1.26
N LEU A 375 -13.96 16.32 -0.68
CA LEU A 375 -12.84 15.76 -1.44
C LEU A 375 -13.36 14.70 -2.42
N PHE A 376 -14.22 13.80 -1.93
CA PHE A 376 -14.80 12.74 -2.75
C PHE A 376 -15.67 13.27 -3.89
N LEU A 377 -16.62 14.17 -3.58
CA LEU A 377 -17.48 14.83 -4.57
C LEU A 377 -16.67 15.61 -5.59
N ARG A 378 -15.62 16.29 -5.16
CA ARG A 378 -14.76 17.05 -6.06
C ARG A 378 -14.02 16.16 -7.04
N VAL A 379 -13.50 15.02 -6.60
CA VAL A 379 -12.86 14.05 -7.51
C VAL A 379 -13.87 13.50 -8.51
N MET A 380 -15.05 13.09 -8.04
CA MET A 380 -16.14 12.60 -8.90
C MET A 380 -16.57 13.65 -9.91
N PHE A 381 -16.74 14.90 -9.48
CA PHE A 381 -17.07 16.01 -10.36
C PHE A 381 -15.99 16.21 -11.42
N LEU A 382 -14.70 16.26 -11.04
CA LEU A 382 -13.61 16.46 -11.99
C LEU A 382 -13.43 15.32 -13.00
N GLN A 383 -13.81 14.08 -12.63
CA GLN A 383 -13.78 12.94 -13.53
C GLN A 383 -14.89 12.95 -14.59
N ASN A 384 -15.99 13.64 -14.34
CA ASN A 384 -17.19 13.61 -15.18
C ASN A 384 -17.58 14.97 -15.76
N ASP A 385 -16.98 16.06 -15.30
CA ASP A 385 -17.30 17.42 -15.75
C ASP A 385 -16.78 17.68 -17.17
N GLY A 386 -17.69 17.59 -18.15
CA GLY A 386 -17.40 17.90 -19.54
C GLY A 386 -17.30 19.39 -19.89
N THR A 387 -17.51 20.32 -18.95
CA THR A 387 -17.43 21.76 -19.23
C THR A 387 -16.01 22.22 -19.61
N ASN A 388 -14.98 21.52 -19.13
CA ASN A 388 -13.59 21.76 -19.48
C ASN A 388 -12.94 20.48 -20.04
N PRO A 389 -12.81 20.34 -21.37
CA PRO A 389 -12.29 19.12 -21.98
C PRO A 389 -10.82 18.83 -21.60
N VAL A 390 -10.05 19.85 -21.21
CA VAL A 390 -8.67 19.66 -20.73
C VAL A 390 -8.67 19.02 -19.34
N MET A 391 -9.58 19.44 -18.46
CA MET A 391 -9.71 18.85 -17.12
C MET A 391 -10.25 17.43 -17.21
N LEU A 392 -11.29 17.20 -18.01
CA LEU A 392 -11.81 15.86 -18.25
C LEU A 392 -10.71 14.92 -18.74
N ASN A 393 -9.93 15.32 -19.75
CA ASN A 393 -8.82 14.51 -20.24
C ASN A 393 -7.75 14.22 -19.17
N ARG A 394 -7.49 15.16 -18.25
CA ARG A 394 -6.51 14.94 -17.18
C ARG A 394 -7.01 14.00 -16.10
N TRP A 395 -8.30 14.03 -15.78
CA TRP A 395 -8.91 13.34 -14.64
C TRP A 395 -9.60 12.00 -14.99
N GLU A 396 -10.01 11.82 -16.24
CA GLU A 396 -10.63 10.58 -16.74
C GLU A 396 -9.69 9.38 -16.57
N VAL A 397 -10.15 8.35 -15.85
CA VAL A 397 -9.38 7.12 -15.59
C VAL A 397 -9.68 6.06 -16.66
N ARG A 398 -9.09 6.21 -17.84
CA ARG A 398 -9.15 5.23 -18.94
C ARG A 398 -7.77 4.95 -19.48
N TYR A 399 -7.46 3.69 -19.76
CA TYR A 399 -6.13 3.24 -20.18
C TYR A 399 -6.01 2.91 -21.68
N GLU A 400 -7.03 3.17 -22.50
CA GLU A 400 -7.00 2.93 -23.96
C GLU A 400 -5.85 3.66 -24.67
N PHE A 401 -5.38 4.78 -24.12
CA PHE A 401 -4.22 5.48 -24.66
C PHE A 401 -2.92 4.68 -24.47
N MET A 402 -2.83 3.73 -23.54
CA MET A 402 -1.61 2.95 -23.32
C MET A 402 -1.32 1.98 -24.47
N ASP A 403 -2.34 1.65 -25.26
CA ASP A 403 -2.25 0.71 -26.38
C ASP A 403 -1.65 1.37 -27.63
N LEU A 404 -1.55 2.70 -27.64
CA LEU A 404 -0.99 3.48 -28.74
C LEU A 404 0.55 3.58 -28.66
N GLY A 405 1.18 3.88 -29.79
CA GLY A 405 2.63 4.12 -29.86
C GLY A 405 3.10 5.37 -29.12
N ASN A 406 4.37 5.36 -28.68
CA ASN A 406 5.08 6.55 -28.18
C ASN A 406 6.00 7.15 -29.24
N THR A 407 6.11 8.48 -29.28
CA THR A 407 6.94 9.19 -30.27
C THR A 407 8.41 9.34 -29.86
N PHE A 408 8.75 9.04 -28.61
CA PHE A 408 10.09 9.23 -28.07
C PHE A 408 10.86 7.92 -28.02
N LYS A 409 12.17 7.98 -28.25
CA LYS A 409 13.08 6.84 -28.07
C LYS A 409 13.48 6.73 -26.61
N ILE A 410 13.40 5.52 -26.06
CA ILE A 410 14.06 5.17 -24.81
C ILE A 410 15.34 4.39 -25.13
N ASN A 411 16.34 4.44 -24.25
CA ASN A 411 17.54 3.61 -24.33
C ASN A 411 17.49 2.55 -23.22
N PRO A 412 16.98 1.33 -23.50
CA PRO A 412 16.77 0.35 -22.46
C PRO A 412 17.36 -0.99 -22.89
N TRP A 413 18.67 -1.17 -22.81
CA TRP A 413 19.15 -2.53 -22.56
C TRP A 413 18.43 -3.02 -21.28
N PRO A 414 17.85 -4.23 -21.18
CA PRO A 414 17.81 -5.29 -22.19
C PRO A 414 16.59 -5.30 -23.13
N LEU A 415 15.60 -4.41 -22.96
CA LEU A 415 14.39 -4.34 -23.78
C LEU A 415 14.31 -3.01 -24.53
N ASP A 416 14.73 -3.01 -25.80
CA ASP A 416 14.58 -1.87 -26.68
C ASP A 416 13.12 -1.73 -27.12
N ALA A 417 12.50 -0.58 -26.86
CA ALA A 417 11.16 -0.26 -27.32
C ALA A 417 11.23 0.65 -28.55
N GLU A 418 10.59 0.23 -29.63
CA GLU A 418 10.56 0.93 -30.90
C GLU A 418 9.52 2.07 -30.89
N PRO A 419 9.94 3.33 -31.16
CA PRO A 419 8.99 4.44 -31.25
C PRO A 419 7.93 4.23 -32.33
N ASN A 420 6.71 4.69 -32.05
CA ASN A 420 5.50 4.64 -32.88
C ASN A 420 4.94 3.24 -33.19
N ILE A 421 5.74 2.19 -33.08
CA ILE A 421 5.35 0.80 -33.32
C ILE A 421 4.89 0.15 -32.02
N ASP A 422 5.71 0.26 -30.98
CA ASP A 422 5.44 -0.40 -29.70
C ASP A 422 4.45 0.38 -28.83
N SER A 423 3.56 -0.38 -28.19
CA SER A 423 2.60 0.17 -27.23
C SER A 423 3.30 0.80 -26.01
N ARG A 424 2.66 1.77 -25.37
CA ARG A 424 3.20 2.44 -24.16
C ARG A 424 3.43 1.46 -23.00
N TRP A 425 2.76 0.31 -23.01
CA TRP A 425 3.01 -0.79 -22.07
C TRP A 425 4.43 -1.33 -22.15
N ILE A 426 4.99 -1.46 -23.35
CA ILE A 426 6.37 -1.93 -23.57
C ILE A 426 7.36 -0.91 -23.00
N PHE A 427 7.12 0.38 -23.22
CA PHE A 427 7.93 1.46 -22.65
C PHE A 427 7.90 1.46 -21.11
N LEU A 428 6.74 1.26 -20.51
CA LEU A 428 6.61 1.15 -19.06
C LEU A 428 7.35 -0.08 -18.52
N LYS A 429 7.24 -1.22 -19.20
CA LYS A 429 7.93 -2.46 -18.84
C LYS A 429 9.45 -2.27 -18.86
N ALA A 430 9.98 -1.65 -19.92
CA ALA A 430 11.38 -1.29 -20.02
C ALA A 430 11.81 -0.36 -18.86
N ALA A 431 10.98 0.62 -18.52
CA ALA A 431 11.22 1.54 -17.41
C ALA A 431 11.26 0.84 -16.04
N ILE A 432 10.36 -0.12 -15.80
CA ILE A 432 10.32 -0.94 -14.58
C ILE A 432 11.62 -1.75 -14.46
N ILE A 433 12.03 -2.41 -15.53
CA ILE A 433 13.26 -3.24 -15.54
C ILE A 433 14.50 -2.37 -15.30
N ASN A 434 14.58 -1.21 -15.95
CA ASN A 434 15.65 -0.25 -15.72
C ASN A 434 15.71 0.24 -14.27
N SER A 435 14.56 0.47 -13.64
CA SER A 435 14.47 0.93 -12.25
C SER A 435 14.87 -0.16 -11.27
N VAL A 436 14.40 -1.40 -11.49
CA VAL A 436 14.78 -2.57 -10.71
C VAL A 436 16.27 -2.84 -10.82
N ARG A 437 16.83 -2.80 -12.04
CA ARG A 437 18.26 -3.02 -12.27
C ARG A 437 19.12 -2.02 -11.52
N VAL A 438 18.85 -0.72 -11.69
CA VAL A 438 19.64 0.33 -11.04
C VAL A 438 19.56 0.19 -9.52
N THR A 439 18.36 -0.09 -9.00
CA THR A 439 18.13 -0.26 -7.57
C THR A 439 18.85 -1.48 -7.01
N LEU A 440 18.76 -2.65 -7.66
CA LEU A 440 19.39 -3.88 -7.19
C LEU A 440 20.92 -3.76 -7.19
N VAL A 441 21.50 -3.23 -8.27
CA VAL A 441 22.95 -3.01 -8.36
C VAL A 441 23.40 -2.02 -7.29
N SER A 442 22.69 -0.91 -7.11
CA SER A 442 23.00 0.07 -6.07
C SER A 442 22.85 -0.50 -4.66
N ILE A 443 21.84 -1.33 -4.38
CA ILE A 443 21.67 -2.00 -3.08
C ILE A 443 22.89 -2.89 -2.76
N ILE A 444 23.35 -3.68 -3.72
CA ILE A 444 24.50 -4.57 -3.53
C ILE A 444 25.76 -3.75 -3.28
N LEU A 445 26.06 -2.79 -4.16
CA LEU A 445 27.27 -1.97 -4.06
C LEU A 445 27.27 -1.10 -2.81
N CYS A 446 26.14 -0.48 -2.45
CA CYS A 446 26.06 0.37 -1.27
C CYS A 446 26.14 -0.43 0.03
N THR A 447 25.68 -1.68 0.04
CA THR A 447 25.83 -2.58 1.18
C THR A 447 27.30 -2.94 1.39
N ILE A 448 28.00 -3.35 0.32
CA ILE A 448 29.42 -3.70 0.39
C ILE A 448 30.23 -2.47 0.83
N LEU A 449 30.07 -1.34 0.14
CA LEU A 449 30.80 -0.12 0.43
C LEU A 449 30.47 0.43 1.82
N GLY A 450 29.19 0.43 2.20
CA GLY A 450 28.72 0.92 3.49
C GLY A 450 29.22 0.07 4.66
N ILE A 451 29.28 -1.26 4.53
CA ILE A 451 29.87 -2.14 5.56
C ILE A 451 31.38 -1.85 5.69
N ILE A 452 32.11 -1.76 4.58
CA ILE A 452 33.55 -1.46 4.59
C ILE A 452 33.81 -0.13 5.30
N ILE A 453 33.09 0.93 4.91
CA ILE A 453 33.25 2.28 5.48
C ILE A 453 32.78 2.33 6.93
N GLY A 454 31.69 1.64 7.28
CA GLY A 454 31.18 1.57 8.64
C GLY A 454 32.16 0.90 9.60
N VAL A 455 32.77 -0.21 9.18
CA VAL A 455 33.83 -0.89 9.96
C VAL A 455 35.12 -0.08 9.98
N ALA A 456 35.51 0.53 8.86
CA ALA A 456 36.70 1.39 8.78
C ALA A 456 36.66 2.56 9.76
N ARG A 457 35.47 3.12 10.04
CA ARG A 457 35.28 4.17 11.06
C ARG A 457 35.48 3.71 12.49
N LEU A 458 35.34 2.41 12.77
CA LEU A 458 35.62 1.82 14.09
C LEU A 458 37.09 1.38 14.23
N SER A 459 37.89 1.55 13.19
CA SER A 459 39.32 1.18 13.21
C SER A 459 40.09 2.01 14.23
N SER A 460 41.07 1.38 14.89
CA SER A 460 42.03 2.06 15.74
C SER A 460 43.00 2.97 14.94
N ASN A 461 43.14 2.72 13.64
CA ASN A 461 43.96 3.57 12.77
C ASN A 461 43.23 4.90 12.49
N LYS A 462 43.78 5.99 13.06
CA LYS A 462 43.22 7.34 12.93
C LYS A 462 43.07 7.79 11.47
N LEU A 463 43.99 7.41 10.57
CA LEU A 463 43.91 7.80 9.17
C LEU A 463 42.71 7.16 8.47
N THR A 464 42.54 5.84 8.66
CA THR A 464 41.41 5.10 8.11
C THR A 464 40.09 5.58 8.67
N ALA A 465 40.01 5.79 9.99
CA ALA A 465 38.80 6.29 10.64
C ALA A 465 38.45 7.72 10.21
N TRP A 466 39.45 8.59 10.04
CA TRP A 466 39.27 9.95 9.55
C TRP A 466 38.81 9.97 8.09
N ALA A 467 39.46 9.21 7.20
CA ALA A 467 39.08 9.17 5.79
C ALA A 467 37.65 8.66 5.59
N ALA A 468 37.27 7.61 6.32
CA ALA A 468 35.91 7.08 6.29
C ALA A 468 34.90 8.05 6.91
N THR A 469 35.29 8.84 7.93
CA THR A 469 34.44 9.90 8.48
C THR A 469 34.25 11.05 7.50
N ALA A 470 35.31 11.50 6.83
CA ALA A 470 35.25 12.53 5.80
C ALA A 470 34.32 12.12 4.66
N TYR A 471 34.43 10.87 4.17
CA TYR A 471 33.51 10.32 3.19
C TYR A 471 32.04 10.41 3.65
N VAL A 472 31.74 9.91 4.85
CA VAL A 472 30.35 9.88 5.35
C VAL A 472 29.79 11.30 5.51
N GLU A 473 30.57 12.22 6.08
CA GLU A 473 30.14 13.61 6.26
C GLU A 473 29.95 14.34 4.93
N ILE A 474 30.74 14.03 3.90
CA ILE A 474 30.55 14.64 2.58
C ILE A 474 29.27 14.09 1.94
N PHE A 475 29.17 12.78 1.73
CA PHE A 475 28.09 12.21 0.91
C PHE A 475 26.72 12.24 1.59
N ARG A 476 26.66 12.13 2.93
CA ARG A 476 25.39 12.20 3.66
C ARG A 476 24.78 13.59 3.62
N ASN A 477 25.61 14.63 3.55
CA ASN A 477 25.16 16.03 3.59
C ASN A 477 24.94 16.63 2.19
N LEU A 478 25.26 15.89 1.12
CA LEU A 478 25.02 16.32 -0.26
C LEU A 478 23.59 15.93 -0.71
N PRO A 479 22.82 16.86 -1.31
CA PRO A 479 21.57 16.50 -1.98
C PRO A 479 21.83 15.51 -3.11
N LEU A 480 21.14 14.37 -3.09
CA LEU A 480 21.34 13.30 -4.07
C LEU A 480 21.15 13.77 -5.51
N ALA A 481 20.19 14.65 -5.77
CA ALA A 481 19.97 15.24 -7.10
C ALA A 481 21.21 16.00 -7.62
N VAL A 482 21.87 16.77 -6.74
CA VAL A 482 23.10 17.53 -7.09
C VAL A 482 24.26 16.57 -7.35
N LEU A 483 24.39 15.52 -6.53
CA LEU A 483 25.40 14.49 -6.73
C LEU A 483 25.22 13.78 -8.08
N LEU A 484 23.98 13.40 -8.42
CA LEU A 484 23.65 12.76 -9.70
C LEU A 484 23.97 13.67 -10.88
N PHE A 485 23.58 14.94 -10.82
CA PHE A 485 23.90 15.93 -11.84
C PHE A 485 25.42 16.08 -12.03
N LEU A 486 26.19 16.17 -10.93
CA LEU A 486 27.64 16.25 -10.98
C LEU A 486 28.23 14.99 -11.64
N LEU A 487 27.82 13.79 -11.21
CA LEU A 487 28.36 12.55 -11.77
C LEU A 487 28.06 12.40 -13.26
N ALA A 488 26.82 12.70 -13.69
CA ALA A 488 26.46 12.61 -15.10
C ALA A 488 27.25 13.59 -15.96
N THR A 489 27.41 14.84 -15.51
CA THR A 489 28.20 15.84 -16.24
C THR A 489 29.68 15.50 -16.28
N GLN A 490 30.27 15.02 -15.18
CA GLN A 490 31.69 14.64 -15.15
C GLN A 490 31.98 13.41 -16.00
N ILE A 491 31.10 12.39 -15.98
CA ILE A 491 31.25 11.22 -16.87
C ILE A 491 31.21 11.67 -18.34
N GLY A 492 30.27 12.53 -18.71
CA GLY A 492 30.17 13.03 -20.09
C GLY A 492 31.37 13.87 -20.57
N LEU A 493 32.01 14.63 -19.67
CA LEU A 493 33.14 15.52 -19.99
C LEU A 493 34.50 14.81 -19.98
N GLN A 494 34.71 13.87 -19.05
CA GLN A 494 36.01 13.23 -18.85
C GLN A 494 36.20 11.97 -19.71
N PHE A 495 35.10 11.35 -20.18
CA PHE A 495 35.21 10.17 -21.03
C PHE A 495 35.63 10.58 -22.45
N PRO A 496 36.52 9.79 -23.09
CA PRO A 496 37.00 10.10 -24.44
C PRO A 496 35.87 10.08 -25.44
N MET A 497 35.98 10.87 -26.51
CA MET A 497 35.00 10.82 -27.59
C MET A 497 35.08 9.48 -28.31
N MET A 498 33.95 8.92 -28.75
CA MET A 498 33.88 7.62 -29.45
C MET A 498 34.92 7.44 -30.59
N PRO A 499 35.27 8.46 -31.40
CA PRO A 499 36.29 8.34 -32.45
C PRO A 499 37.72 8.06 -31.96
N GLU A 500 38.01 8.24 -30.67
CA GLU A 500 39.36 8.07 -30.12
C GLU A 500 39.73 6.59 -29.86
N GLU A 501 38.78 5.65 -30.02
CA GLU A 501 38.98 4.19 -29.98
C GLU A 501 39.82 3.70 -28.77
N LYS A 502 39.52 4.22 -27.57
CA LYS A 502 40.23 3.80 -26.36
C LYS A 502 39.73 2.45 -25.86
N ASN A 503 40.64 1.48 -25.83
CA ASN A 503 40.41 0.16 -25.27
C ASN A 503 41.31 -0.13 -24.06
N LEU A 504 40.84 -1.05 -23.23
CA LEU A 504 41.58 -1.64 -22.12
C LEU A 504 41.66 -3.14 -22.36
N PHE A 505 42.75 -3.76 -21.89
CA PHE A 505 43.00 -5.21 -21.99
C PHE A 505 42.91 -5.76 -23.42
N GLY A 506 43.44 -5.02 -24.41
CA GLY A 506 43.56 -5.50 -25.79
C GLY A 506 42.22 -5.66 -26.54
N GLY A 507 41.22 -4.84 -26.21
CA GLY A 507 39.89 -4.87 -26.87
C GLY A 507 38.78 -5.50 -26.03
N ALA A 508 39.07 -5.98 -24.82
CA ALA A 508 38.05 -6.57 -23.96
C ALA A 508 37.09 -5.55 -23.32
N ILE A 509 37.56 -4.32 -23.10
CA ILE A 509 36.74 -3.23 -22.57
C ILE A 509 36.97 -2.00 -23.42
N TYR A 510 35.90 -1.45 -23.97
CA TYR A 510 35.91 -0.14 -24.62
C TYR A 510 35.15 0.86 -23.78
N TYR A 511 35.61 2.10 -23.75
CA TYR A 511 34.94 3.17 -23.03
C TYR A 511 34.97 4.46 -23.82
N SER A 512 33.84 5.15 -23.84
CA SER A 512 33.68 6.45 -24.50
C SER A 512 32.57 7.26 -23.86
N ASN A 513 32.43 8.51 -24.26
CA ASN A 513 31.33 9.38 -23.86
C ASN A 513 29.92 8.84 -24.24
N LYS A 514 29.84 7.78 -25.07
CA LYS A 514 28.60 7.08 -25.40
C LYS A 514 28.32 5.87 -24.47
N GLY A 515 29.32 5.31 -23.77
CA GLY A 515 29.14 4.16 -22.89
C GLY A 515 30.42 3.39 -22.57
N ILE A 516 30.30 2.32 -21.79
CA ILE A 516 31.36 1.33 -21.57
C ILE A 516 30.86 -0.01 -22.09
N TRP A 517 31.61 -0.65 -22.98
CA TRP A 517 31.29 -1.96 -23.53
C TRP A 517 32.27 -3.01 -23.02
N PHE A 518 31.71 -4.13 -22.56
CA PHE A 518 32.46 -5.28 -22.05
C PHE A 518 32.30 -6.47 -22.98
N THR A 519 33.24 -7.41 -22.94
CA THR A 519 33.05 -8.73 -23.55
C THR A 519 31.79 -9.40 -23.00
N THR A 520 30.99 -9.97 -23.89
CA THR A 520 29.77 -10.69 -23.53
C THR A 520 29.90 -12.17 -23.85
N VAL A 521 29.00 -12.98 -23.32
CA VAL A 521 28.95 -14.42 -23.59
C VAL A 521 28.26 -14.64 -24.94
N ALA A 522 28.85 -15.45 -25.80
CA ALA A 522 28.31 -15.69 -27.14
C ALA A 522 27.00 -16.51 -27.14
N SER A 523 26.78 -17.34 -26.10
CA SER A 523 25.54 -18.11 -25.93
C SER A 523 25.02 -18.07 -24.50
N TYR A 524 23.90 -17.36 -24.31
CA TYR A 524 23.17 -17.34 -23.02
C TYR A 524 22.61 -18.72 -22.64
N GLY A 525 22.33 -19.60 -23.62
CA GLY A 525 21.89 -20.98 -23.37
C GLY A 525 22.96 -21.83 -22.72
N ALA A 526 24.22 -21.69 -23.15
CA ALA A 526 25.36 -22.37 -22.53
C ALA A 526 25.57 -21.91 -21.07
N LEU A 527 25.43 -20.60 -20.81
CA LEU A 527 25.48 -20.04 -19.45
C LEU A 527 24.38 -20.64 -18.56
N ALA A 528 23.14 -20.71 -19.05
CA ALA A 528 22.03 -21.30 -18.31
C ALA A 528 22.29 -22.78 -17.96
N LEU A 529 22.81 -23.57 -18.90
CA LEU A 529 23.16 -24.97 -18.67
C LEU A 529 24.26 -25.12 -17.60
N SER A 530 25.26 -24.24 -17.64
CA SER A 530 26.34 -24.20 -16.65
C SER A 530 25.84 -23.87 -15.25
N LEU A 531 24.89 -22.93 -15.11
CA LEU A 531 24.27 -22.61 -13.82
C LEU A 531 23.42 -23.77 -13.29
N VAL A 532 22.67 -24.47 -14.15
CA VAL A 532 21.91 -25.67 -13.78
C VAL A 532 22.85 -26.79 -13.34
N GLY A 533 23.96 -27.00 -14.06
CA GLY A 533 25.01 -27.94 -13.69
C GLY A 533 25.60 -27.63 -12.31
N LEU A 534 25.92 -26.37 -12.04
CA LEU A 534 26.39 -25.92 -10.72
C LEU A 534 25.35 -26.15 -9.62
N ALA A 535 24.07 -25.85 -9.89
CA ALA A 535 22.98 -26.06 -8.95
C ALA A 535 22.80 -27.56 -8.61
N LEU A 536 22.89 -28.43 -9.62
CA LEU A 536 22.83 -29.89 -9.44
C LEU A 536 24.01 -30.42 -8.63
N VAL A 537 25.24 -29.98 -8.94
CA VAL A 537 26.43 -30.33 -8.15
C VAL A 537 26.24 -29.89 -6.71
N ARG A 538 25.77 -28.66 -6.47
CA ARG A 538 25.47 -28.16 -5.13
C ARG A 538 24.45 -29.03 -4.39
N ALA A 539 23.35 -29.41 -5.04
CA ALA A 539 22.32 -30.26 -4.45
C ALA A 539 22.89 -31.65 -4.07
N LEU A 540 23.73 -32.23 -4.93
CA LEU A 540 24.39 -33.51 -4.68
C LEU A 540 25.42 -33.45 -3.54
N LEU A 541 26.21 -32.37 -3.48
CA LEU A 541 27.14 -32.15 -2.37
C LEU A 541 26.38 -32.00 -1.05
N ARG A 542 25.32 -31.17 -1.05
CA ARG A 542 24.45 -30.97 0.12
C ARG A 542 23.84 -32.28 0.60
N HIS A 543 23.44 -33.18 -0.30
CA HIS A 543 22.92 -34.49 0.06
C HIS A 543 23.95 -35.42 0.72
N LYS A 544 25.23 -35.35 0.30
CA LYS A 544 26.31 -36.16 0.90
C LYS A 544 26.67 -35.69 2.31
N ASP A 545 26.53 -34.40 2.58
CA ASP A 545 26.89 -33.77 3.86
C ASP A 545 25.73 -33.81 4.90
N ARG A 546 24.62 -34.51 4.63
CA ARG A 546 23.46 -34.57 5.54
C ARG A 546 23.63 -35.61 6.64
N VAL A 547 23.21 -35.21 7.83
CA VAL A 547 23.14 -36.06 9.03
C VAL A 547 21.68 -36.29 9.42
N GLU A 548 21.41 -37.40 10.10
CA GLU A 548 20.07 -37.73 10.56
C GLU A 548 19.57 -36.68 11.58
N PRO A 549 18.39 -36.07 11.35
CA PRO A 549 17.85 -35.05 12.26
C PRO A 549 17.38 -35.66 13.58
N ARG A 550 17.57 -34.92 14.68
CA ARG A 550 17.25 -35.39 16.05
C ARG A 550 15.76 -35.65 16.29
N SER A 551 14.87 -34.99 15.54
CA SER A 551 13.42 -35.18 15.60
C SER A 551 12.82 -35.17 14.21
N ILE A 552 12.22 -36.29 13.78
CA ILE A 552 11.54 -36.38 12.50
C ILE A 552 10.05 -36.11 12.72
N SER A 553 9.59 -34.88 12.45
CA SER A 553 8.16 -34.59 12.35
C SER A 553 7.63 -35.22 11.07
N LYS A 554 6.68 -36.16 11.16
CA LYS A 554 5.97 -36.71 9.99
C LYS A 554 4.51 -36.28 10.05
N PRO A 555 3.98 -35.55 9.05
CA PRO A 555 2.55 -35.27 9.00
C PRO A 555 1.77 -36.58 8.78
N PRO A 556 0.57 -36.74 9.37
CA PRO A 556 -0.26 -37.91 9.11
C PRO A 556 -0.85 -37.81 7.69
N GLY A 557 -0.17 -38.42 6.72
CA GLY A 557 -0.60 -38.46 5.31
C GLY A 557 0.02 -37.38 4.41
N PHE A 558 -0.63 -37.11 3.28
CA PHE A 558 -0.16 -36.11 2.32
C PHE A 558 -0.36 -34.69 2.86
N SER A 559 0.74 -33.93 2.97
CA SER A 559 0.72 -32.54 3.39
C SER A 559 1.26 -31.65 2.28
N PHE A 560 0.49 -30.64 1.87
CA PHE A 560 0.96 -29.57 0.97
C PHE A 560 2.18 -28.83 1.51
N ARG A 561 2.40 -28.85 2.83
CA ARG A 561 3.58 -28.23 3.45
C ARG A 561 4.86 -29.04 3.21
N ARG A 562 4.75 -30.37 3.14
CA ARG A 562 5.86 -31.33 2.98
C ARG A 562 5.46 -32.48 2.05
N PRO A 563 5.37 -32.24 0.74
CA PRO A 563 4.90 -33.21 -0.24
C PRO A 563 5.83 -34.43 -0.37
N PHE A 564 7.11 -34.25 -0.05
CA PHE A 564 8.15 -35.29 -0.16
C PHE A 564 8.41 -36.05 1.15
N SER A 565 7.60 -35.85 2.20
CA SER A 565 7.74 -36.55 3.49
C SER A 565 7.76 -38.09 3.44
N PRO A 566 7.11 -38.77 2.46
CA PRO A 566 7.22 -40.23 2.35
C PRO A 566 8.63 -40.73 2.01
N LEU A 567 9.48 -39.89 1.39
CA LEU A 567 10.83 -40.27 0.96
C LEU A 567 11.82 -40.40 2.14
N GLY A 568 11.42 -39.99 3.35
CA GLY A 568 12.25 -40.03 4.55
C GLY A 568 13.32 -38.94 4.58
N TRP A 569 14.00 -38.83 5.72
CA TRP A 569 14.87 -37.68 6.05
C TRP A 569 16.04 -37.46 5.07
N ARG A 570 16.54 -38.52 4.44
CA ARG A 570 17.70 -38.44 3.54
C ARG A 570 17.34 -37.93 2.14
N TYR A 571 16.22 -38.42 1.59
CA TYR A 571 15.83 -38.15 0.20
C TYR A 571 14.81 -37.02 0.07
N GLU A 572 14.00 -36.74 1.09
CA GLU A 572 13.03 -35.64 1.08
C GLU A 572 13.67 -34.27 0.77
N PRO A 573 14.77 -33.86 1.44
CA PRO A 573 15.32 -32.53 1.19
C PRO A 573 16.11 -32.49 -0.13
N LEU A 574 16.55 -33.64 -0.67
CA LEU A 574 17.15 -33.71 -2.01
C LEU A 574 16.07 -33.53 -3.08
N ALA A 575 14.91 -34.17 -2.90
CA ALA A 575 13.76 -33.98 -3.77
C ALA A 575 13.31 -32.51 -3.77
N ALA A 576 13.36 -31.82 -2.63
CA ALA A 576 13.09 -30.38 -2.56
C ALA A 576 14.11 -29.53 -3.32
N ASP A 577 15.42 -29.77 -3.13
CA ASP A 577 16.47 -29.05 -3.88
C ASP A 577 16.33 -29.27 -5.40
N LEU A 578 16.09 -30.50 -5.84
CA LEU A 578 15.85 -30.84 -7.25
C LEU A 578 14.56 -30.23 -7.77
N PHE A 579 13.51 -30.14 -6.95
CA PHE A 579 12.25 -29.51 -7.31
C PHE A 579 12.41 -28.01 -7.52
N VAL A 580 13.26 -27.33 -6.74
CA VAL A 580 13.64 -25.93 -7.00
C VAL A 580 14.35 -25.80 -8.33
N ILE A 581 15.36 -26.63 -8.60
CA ILE A 581 16.11 -26.60 -9.87
C ILE A 581 15.17 -26.86 -11.05
N LEU A 582 14.33 -27.89 -10.97
CA LEU A 582 13.35 -28.23 -12.01
C LEU A 582 12.35 -27.09 -12.22
N SER A 583 11.83 -26.48 -11.15
CA SER A 583 10.89 -25.37 -11.26
C SER A 583 11.53 -24.16 -11.94
N LEU A 584 12.80 -23.86 -11.65
CA LEU A 584 13.57 -22.78 -12.26
C LEU A 584 13.89 -23.09 -13.73
N VAL A 585 14.26 -24.33 -14.05
CA VAL A 585 14.49 -24.77 -15.43
C VAL A 585 13.20 -24.69 -16.22
N LEU A 586 12.06 -25.17 -15.71
CA LEU A 586 10.77 -25.08 -16.38
C LEU A 586 10.34 -23.62 -16.61
N LEU A 587 10.63 -22.74 -15.65
CA LEU A 587 10.38 -21.31 -15.76
C LEU A 587 11.23 -20.66 -16.87
N LEU A 588 12.52 -21.02 -16.95
CA LEU A 588 13.51 -20.41 -17.83
C LEU A 588 13.52 -20.98 -19.25
N THR A 589 13.33 -22.30 -19.39
CA THR A 589 13.58 -23.00 -20.66
C THR A 589 12.38 -23.07 -21.58
N ARG A 590 11.15 -22.84 -21.10
CA ARG A 590 9.90 -22.89 -21.91
C ARG A 590 9.98 -23.96 -23.01
N VAL A 591 10.38 -25.17 -22.64
CA VAL A 591 10.58 -26.29 -23.58
C VAL A 591 9.28 -26.53 -24.33
N GLN A 592 9.39 -26.91 -25.61
CA GLN A 592 8.34 -27.38 -26.54
C GLN A 592 7.23 -28.28 -25.92
N ILE A 593 7.42 -28.84 -24.72
CA ILE A 593 6.37 -29.54 -23.94
C ILE A 593 5.23 -28.58 -23.53
N GLY A 594 5.52 -27.29 -23.34
CA GLY A 594 4.50 -26.25 -23.19
C GLY A 594 3.67 -26.03 -24.45
N GLU A 595 4.25 -26.16 -25.64
CA GLU A 595 3.51 -26.05 -26.90
C GLU A 595 2.51 -27.21 -27.07
N TYR A 596 2.82 -28.41 -26.56
CA TYR A 596 1.89 -29.54 -26.59
C TYR A 596 0.77 -29.50 -25.54
N LEU A 597 0.97 -28.81 -24.41
CA LEU A 597 -0.06 -28.66 -23.39
C LEU A 597 -0.99 -27.45 -23.61
N PHE A 598 -0.65 -26.53 -24.53
CA PHE A 598 -1.30 -25.22 -24.65
C PHE A 598 -1.65 -24.79 -26.09
N THR A 599 -1.91 -25.72 -27.02
CA THR A 599 -2.45 -25.40 -28.36
C THR A 599 -3.98 -25.31 -28.38
N THR A 600 -4.53 -24.30 -29.05
CA THR A 600 -5.90 -24.29 -29.59
C THR A 600 -5.98 -25.09 -30.89
N SER A 601 -7.18 -25.55 -31.25
CA SER A 601 -7.48 -26.47 -32.36
C SER A 601 -7.22 -25.95 -33.79
N SER A 602 -6.53 -24.82 -33.98
CA SER A 602 -6.36 -24.16 -35.29
C SER A 602 -4.93 -24.08 -35.84
N GLY A 603 -3.93 -24.62 -35.15
CA GLY A 603 -2.70 -25.13 -35.77
C GLY A 603 -1.95 -24.23 -36.77
N ARG A 604 -1.80 -22.92 -36.52
CA ARG A 604 -0.90 -22.05 -37.32
C ARG A 604 -0.06 -21.13 -36.43
N PHE A 605 1.25 -21.12 -36.72
CA PHE A 605 2.30 -20.34 -36.06
C PHE A 605 2.38 -18.90 -36.58
N SER A 606 2.72 -17.95 -35.71
CA SER A 606 3.40 -16.71 -36.12
C SER A 606 4.91 -16.95 -35.99
N PRO A 607 5.70 -16.89 -37.07
CA PRO A 607 7.14 -17.08 -37.01
C PRO A 607 7.79 -15.77 -36.56
N GLY A 608 8.39 -15.79 -35.37
CA GLY A 608 9.12 -14.66 -34.82
C GLY A 608 10.02 -15.14 -33.69
N VAL A 609 11.32 -15.15 -33.96
CA VAL A 609 12.40 -15.40 -33.02
C VAL A 609 12.23 -14.49 -31.79
N ILE A 610 12.16 -15.10 -30.60
CA ILE A 610 12.26 -14.45 -29.28
C ILE A 610 11.36 -13.21 -29.13
N SER A 611 10.07 -13.40 -28.82
CA SER A 611 9.26 -12.36 -28.17
C SER A 611 9.03 -12.66 -26.69
N SER A 612 9.87 -11.99 -25.89
CA SER A 612 9.59 -11.32 -24.61
C SER A 612 8.82 -12.03 -23.46
N ASP A 613 9.62 -12.44 -22.48
CA ASP A 613 9.43 -12.36 -21.02
C ASP A 613 8.25 -13.06 -20.33
N LEU A 614 8.63 -13.81 -19.28
CA LEU A 614 7.77 -14.34 -18.22
C LEU A 614 6.74 -13.31 -17.71
N PHE A 615 7.12 -12.03 -17.66
CA PHE A 615 6.28 -10.92 -17.23
C PHE A 615 5.15 -10.59 -18.21
N GLU A 616 5.42 -10.55 -19.52
CA GLU A 616 4.37 -10.36 -20.53
C GLU A 616 3.39 -11.50 -20.42
N ALA A 617 3.87 -12.73 -20.36
CA ALA A 617 2.98 -13.84 -20.24
C ALA A 617 2.24 -13.84 -18.87
N LEU A 618 2.82 -13.41 -17.74
CA LEU A 618 2.13 -13.31 -16.43
C LEU A 618 1.04 -12.22 -16.38
N PHE A 619 1.22 -11.11 -17.10
CA PHE A 619 0.41 -9.90 -17.00
C PHE A 619 -0.35 -9.51 -18.27
N TYR A 620 -0.16 -10.22 -19.40
CA TYR A 620 -0.93 -10.06 -20.64
C TYR A 620 -2.46 -10.03 -20.42
N PRO A 621 -3.05 -10.86 -19.53
CA PRO A 621 -4.48 -10.75 -19.23
C PRO A 621 -4.91 -9.48 -18.52
N PHE A 622 -3.98 -8.82 -17.82
CA PHE A 622 -4.22 -7.62 -17.04
C PHE A 622 -3.83 -6.35 -17.82
N LEU A 623 -3.01 -6.47 -18.88
CA LEU A 623 -2.35 -5.33 -19.54
C LEU A 623 -2.48 -5.32 -21.08
N GLY A 624 -3.04 -6.35 -21.73
CA GLY A 624 -3.11 -6.43 -23.19
C GLY A 624 -4.42 -5.94 -23.80
N SER A 625 -4.34 -4.99 -24.73
CA SER A 625 -5.29 -4.82 -25.83
C SER A 625 -4.91 -5.70 -27.02
N LEU A 626 -5.93 -6.17 -27.74
CA LEU A 626 -5.88 -6.99 -28.95
C LEU A 626 -4.83 -6.55 -30.00
N PRO A 627 -4.09 -7.47 -30.63
CA PRO A 627 -3.41 -7.21 -31.90
C PRO A 627 -4.39 -7.30 -33.07
N ASP A 628 -4.56 -6.21 -33.82
CA ASP A 628 -5.26 -6.19 -35.09
C ASP A 628 -4.39 -6.75 -36.21
N GLY A 629 -4.93 -7.71 -36.97
CA GLY A 629 -4.20 -8.29 -38.10
C GLY A 629 -4.88 -9.46 -38.81
N LEU A 630 -6.20 -9.46 -38.97
CA LEU A 630 -6.85 -10.24 -40.04
C LEU A 630 -8.08 -9.49 -40.55
N THR A 631 -7.89 -8.80 -41.67
CA THR A 631 -9.00 -8.46 -42.55
C THR A 631 -9.67 -9.76 -43.01
N THR A 632 -10.95 -9.95 -42.71
CA THR A 632 -11.99 -10.42 -43.66
C THR A 632 -13.36 -10.57 -42.97
N ILE A 633 -14.33 -9.81 -43.49
CA ILE A 633 -15.73 -10.18 -43.79
C ILE A 633 -16.50 -10.86 -42.65
N ASP A 634 -17.00 -10.07 -41.70
CA ASP A 634 -18.35 -10.17 -41.09
C ASP A 634 -18.33 -9.39 -39.77
N GLY A 635 -19.09 -8.28 -39.71
CA GLY A 635 -19.04 -7.28 -38.63
C GLY A 635 -19.45 -7.77 -37.24
N LYS A 636 -18.58 -8.52 -36.55
CA LYS A 636 -18.64 -8.78 -35.10
C LYS A 636 -17.29 -8.43 -34.47
N SER A 637 -17.33 -7.62 -33.42
CA SER A 637 -16.18 -7.15 -32.65
C SER A 637 -15.44 -8.31 -31.97
N ASN A 638 -14.14 -8.45 -32.26
CA ASN A 638 -13.24 -9.30 -31.48
C ASN A 638 -12.93 -8.60 -30.15
N VAL A 639 -13.80 -8.78 -29.16
CA VAL A 639 -13.41 -8.64 -27.75
C VAL A 639 -12.72 -9.94 -27.38
N GLN A 640 -11.38 -9.95 -27.26
CA GLN A 640 -10.68 -11.07 -26.64
C GLN A 640 -11.29 -11.27 -25.25
N SER A 641 -11.89 -12.44 -25.02
CA SER A 641 -12.53 -12.73 -23.75
C SER A 641 -11.47 -12.76 -22.64
N LEU A 642 -11.80 -12.27 -21.44
CA LEU A 642 -10.98 -12.42 -20.23
C LEU A 642 -10.47 -13.87 -20.06
N GLY A 643 -11.24 -14.85 -20.55
CA GLY A 643 -10.90 -16.27 -20.55
C GLY A 643 -9.70 -16.64 -21.41
N ASP A 644 -9.54 -16.06 -22.60
CA ASP A 644 -8.41 -16.39 -23.49
C ASP A 644 -7.12 -15.71 -23.04
N ASN A 645 -7.25 -14.49 -22.55
CA ASN A 645 -6.21 -13.75 -21.87
C ASN A 645 -5.73 -14.46 -20.59
N ALA A 646 -6.65 -14.96 -19.76
CA ALA A 646 -6.31 -15.76 -18.58
C ALA A 646 -5.58 -17.06 -18.94
N ARG A 647 -5.97 -17.73 -20.04
CA ARG A 647 -5.30 -18.94 -20.52
C ARG A 647 -3.83 -18.72 -20.89
N ILE A 648 -3.51 -17.56 -21.49
CA ILE A 648 -2.13 -17.20 -21.86
C ILE A 648 -1.25 -16.99 -20.62
N ALA A 649 -1.79 -16.40 -19.54
CA ALA A 649 -1.01 -16.20 -18.31
C ALA A 649 -0.95 -17.36 -17.34
N ILE A 650 -1.86 -18.31 -17.44
CA ILE A 650 -1.86 -19.46 -16.54
C ILE A 650 -0.50 -20.18 -16.54
N GLY A 651 0.13 -20.37 -17.70
CA GLY A 651 1.45 -21.04 -17.81
C GLY A 651 2.58 -20.38 -16.97
N PRO A 652 2.96 -19.13 -17.24
CA PRO A 652 3.99 -18.42 -16.47
C PRO A 652 3.58 -18.11 -15.03
N LEU A 653 2.30 -17.84 -14.75
CA LEU A 653 1.80 -17.72 -13.37
C LEU A 653 2.00 -19.03 -12.62
N MET A 654 1.64 -20.16 -13.22
CA MET A 654 1.88 -21.49 -12.66
C MET A 654 3.37 -21.76 -12.50
N GLY A 655 4.21 -21.36 -13.45
CA GLY A 655 5.67 -21.47 -13.33
C GLY A 655 6.21 -20.68 -12.13
N ALA A 656 5.80 -19.42 -11.99
CA ALA A 656 6.20 -18.57 -10.87
C ALA A 656 5.65 -19.12 -9.54
N LEU A 657 4.39 -19.54 -9.49
CA LEU A 657 3.78 -20.20 -8.34
C LEU A 657 4.50 -21.51 -7.99
N LEU A 658 4.96 -22.26 -8.98
CA LEU A 658 5.74 -23.49 -8.78
C LEU A 658 7.09 -23.19 -8.15
N VAL A 659 7.79 -22.11 -8.57
CA VAL A 659 9.04 -21.67 -7.93
C VAL A 659 8.79 -21.18 -6.51
N VAL A 660 7.73 -20.38 -6.29
CA VAL A 660 7.36 -19.94 -4.94
C VAL A 660 7.04 -21.14 -4.05
N TYR A 661 6.27 -22.10 -4.57
CA TYR A 661 5.93 -23.32 -3.86
C TYR A 661 7.16 -24.19 -3.59
N SER A 662 8.08 -24.35 -4.55
CA SER A 662 9.31 -25.13 -4.35
C SER A 662 10.23 -24.50 -3.30
N LEU A 663 10.31 -23.17 -3.26
CA LEU A 663 11.00 -22.43 -2.20
C LEU A 663 10.30 -22.60 -0.85
N LEU A 664 8.97 -22.52 -0.79
CA LEU A 664 8.19 -22.74 0.44
C LEU A 664 8.36 -24.16 1.00
N VAL A 665 8.38 -25.17 0.12
CA VAL A 665 8.65 -26.56 0.53
C VAL A 665 10.06 -26.64 1.13
N THR A 666 11.05 -26.04 0.47
CA THR A 666 12.44 -26.02 0.97
C THR A 666 12.56 -25.32 2.33
N THR A 667 11.90 -24.18 2.53
CA THR A 667 11.94 -23.45 3.79
C THR A 667 11.25 -24.19 4.93
N ASN A 668 10.14 -24.86 4.67
CA ASN A 668 9.48 -25.71 5.68
C ASN A 668 10.34 -26.90 6.09
N ILE A 669 11.08 -27.48 5.14
CA ILE A 669 12.03 -28.56 5.40
C ILE A 669 13.22 -28.07 6.25
N ASP A 670 13.71 -26.86 5.96
CA ASP A 670 14.76 -26.21 6.75
C ASP A 670 14.28 -25.92 8.18
N ASP A 671 13.04 -25.44 8.37
CA ASP A 671 12.45 -25.11 9.68
C ASP A 671 12.28 -26.34 10.58
N ASP A 672 11.99 -27.50 9.99
CA ASP A 672 11.88 -28.78 10.70
C ASP A 672 13.27 -29.38 11.04
N GLY A 673 14.36 -28.68 10.70
CA GLY A 673 15.72 -29.09 11.04
C GLY A 673 16.26 -30.26 10.21
N MET A 674 15.58 -30.65 9.13
CA MET A 674 16.01 -31.77 8.28
C MET A 674 17.23 -31.47 7.41
N ASN A 675 17.56 -30.18 7.26
CA ASN A 675 18.73 -29.71 6.54
C ASN A 675 19.87 -29.31 7.50
N SER A 676 19.90 -29.82 8.74
CA SER A 676 21.07 -29.68 9.59
C SER A 676 22.27 -30.38 8.94
N LEU A 677 23.26 -29.60 8.51
CA LEU A 677 24.51 -30.10 7.95
C LEU A 677 25.54 -30.19 9.08
N GLU A 678 26.21 -31.34 9.19
CA GLU A 678 27.48 -31.38 9.91
C GLU A 678 28.54 -30.88 8.94
N VAL A 679 28.98 -29.63 9.13
CA VAL A 679 30.09 -29.10 8.36
C VAL A 679 31.33 -29.78 8.91
N ASP A 680 31.92 -30.65 8.10
CA ASP A 680 33.23 -31.20 8.38
C ASP A 680 34.27 -30.07 8.32
N ASP A 681 34.52 -29.47 9.49
CA ASP A 681 35.46 -28.37 9.69
C ASP A 681 36.93 -28.83 9.70
N THR A 682 37.21 -30.12 9.44
CA THR A 682 38.57 -30.60 9.26
C THR A 682 39.23 -29.94 8.04
N GLU A 683 40.54 -29.73 8.08
CA GLU A 683 41.27 -29.16 6.94
C GLU A 683 41.08 -29.96 5.64
N GLU A 684 40.93 -31.28 5.78
CA GLU A 684 40.70 -32.20 4.67
C GLU A 684 39.28 -32.07 4.10
N GLY A 685 38.27 -31.94 4.96
CA GLY A 685 36.90 -31.63 4.57
C GLY A 685 36.77 -30.29 3.83
N ILE A 686 37.41 -29.23 4.36
CA ILE A 686 37.46 -27.90 3.73
C ILE A 686 38.15 -27.97 2.36
N ARG A 687 39.33 -28.61 2.28
CA ARG A 687 40.07 -28.75 1.02
C ARG A 687 39.27 -29.53 -0.03
N ARG A 688 38.57 -30.59 0.39
CA ARG A 688 37.71 -31.38 -0.50
C ARG A 688 36.52 -30.59 -1.02
N ARG A 689 35.84 -29.81 -0.17
CA ARG A 689 34.75 -28.92 -0.61
C ARG A 689 35.27 -27.83 -1.56
N PHE A 690 36.40 -27.21 -1.23
CA PHE A 690 37.03 -26.20 -2.08
C PHE A 690 37.40 -26.77 -3.45
N THR A 691 38.07 -27.92 -3.51
CA THR A 691 38.45 -28.57 -4.77
C THR A 691 37.24 -28.97 -5.61
N LEU A 692 36.17 -29.49 -5.00
CA LEU A 692 34.91 -29.80 -5.69
C LEU A 692 34.25 -28.54 -6.26
N TRP A 693 34.22 -27.44 -5.51
CA TRP A 693 33.69 -26.16 -5.99
C TRP A 693 34.54 -25.56 -7.11
N VAL A 694 35.87 -25.59 -6.99
CA VAL A 694 36.78 -25.12 -8.04
C VAL A 694 36.61 -25.98 -9.30
N ALA A 695 36.51 -27.31 -9.17
CA ALA A 695 36.29 -28.20 -10.30
C ALA A 695 34.92 -27.97 -10.96
N ALA A 696 33.86 -27.80 -10.16
CA ALA A 696 32.52 -27.52 -10.68
C ALA A 696 32.45 -26.16 -11.39
N PHE A 697 33.10 -25.14 -10.83
CA PHE A 697 33.19 -23.82 -11.44
C PHE A 697 34.04 -23.85 -12.72
N ALA A 698 35.17 -24.56 -12.71
CA ALA A 698 36.00 -24.73 -13.90
C ALA A 698 35.27 -25.50 -15.01
N PHE A 699 34.48 -26.52 -14.67
CA PHE A 699 33.65 -27.26 -15.61
C PHE A 699 32.51 -26.41 -16.17
N ALA A 700 31.82 -25.65 -15.32
CA ALA A 700 30.79 -24.70 -15.73
C ALA A 700 31.35 -23.57 -16.61
N LEU A 701 32.53 -23.04 -16.26
CA LEU A 701 33.27 -22.10 -17.10
C LEU A 701 33.62 -22.75 -18.44
N GLY A 702 34.13 -23.98 -18.41
CA GLY A 702 34.46 -24.77 -19.59
C GLY A 702 33.26 -25.00 -20.51
N ILE A 703 32.08 -25.34 -19.99
CA ILE A 703 30.84 -25.48 -20.79
C ILE A 703 30.41 -24.14 -21.38
N THR A 704 30.46 -23.07 -20.57
CA THR A 704 30.11 -21.72 -21.03
C THR A 704 31.07 -21.27 -22.14
N MET A 705 32.35 -21.67 -22.04
CA MET A 705 33.38 -21.42 -23.04
C MET A 705 33.36 -22.42 -24.21
N ALA A 706 32.73 -23.58 -24.08
CA ALA A 706 32.62 -24.61 -25.12
C ALA A 706 31.32 -24.49 -25.95
N GLY A 707 30.41 -23.60 -25.57
CA GLY A 707 29.15 -23.32 -26.28
C GLY A 707 29.33 -22.81 -27.71
N GLY A 708 30.56 -22.54 -28.17
CA GLY A 708 30.94 -22.50 -29.58
C GLY A 708 31.41 -23.89 -30.02
N ILE A 709 30.48 -24.76 -30.39
CA ILE A 709 30.84 -25.99 -31.10
C ILE A 709 31.22 -25.52 -32.51
N TYR A 710 32.51 -25.70 -32.86
CA TYR A 710 33.26 -25.14 -33.98
C TYR A 710 33.87 -23.75 -33.69
N GLU A 711 35.20 -23.76 -33.55
CA GLU A 711 36.11 -22.62 -33.32
C GLU A 711 36.14 -22.02 -31.89
N VAL A 712 37.21 -22.39 -31.16
CA VAL A 712 37.55 -21.99 -29.77
C VAL A 712 37.77 -20.47 -29.60
N GLY A 713 37.56 -19.66 -30.65
CA GLY A 713 37.68 -18.20 -30.65
C GLY A 713 36.39 -17.43 -30.34
N GLU A 714 35.20 -18.04 -30.44
CA GLU A 714 33.91 -17.30 -30.43
C GLU A 714 33.11 -17.43 -29.13
N ALA A 715 33.63 -18.01 -28.05
CA ALA A 715 32.83 -18.22 -26.83
C ALA A 715 32.55 -16.94 -26.03
N LEU A 716 33.47 -15.97 -26.13
CA LEU A 716 33.32 -14.61 -25.66
C LEU A 716 33.21 -13.73 -26.89
N SER A 717 32.10 -13.03 -27.05
CA SER A 717 31.99 -12.02 -28.09
C SER A 717 32.75 -10.78 -27.61
N MET A 718 33.77 -10.41 -28.38
CA MET A 718 34.48 -9.15 -28.18
C MET A 718 33.68 -8.02 -28.84
N PRO A 719 33.53 -6.86 -28.19
CA PRO A 719 32.89 -5.70 -28.81
C PRO A 719 33.65 -5.30 -30.06
N ASP A 720 32.98 -5.38 -31.21
CA ASP A 720 33.58 -5.05 -32.51
C ASP A 720 33.14 -3.66 -32.98
N TYR A 721 34.07 -2.89 -33.55
CA TYR A 721 33.85 -1.51 -33.99
C TYR A 721 33.38 -1.47 -35.45
N THR A 722 32.15 -1.04 -35.69
CA THR A 722 31.69 -0.76 -37.06
C THR A 722 32.18 0.62 -37.49
N LYS A 723 33.15 0.64 -38.40
CA LYS A 723 33.53 1.86 -39.12
C LYS A 723 32.79 2.01 -40.45
N ASP A 724 32.09 0.96 -40.88
CA ASP A 724 31.29 0.89 -42.11
C ASP A 724 29.97 0.18 -41.76
N ARG A 725 28.92 0.96 -41.47
CA ARG A 725 27.63 0.45 -40.98
C ARG A 725 26.77 -0.15 -42.09
N ASN A 726 26.95 0.34 -43.31
CA ASN A 726 26.27 -0.05 -44.54
C ASN A 726 26.99 -1.19 -45.28
N ASN A 727 28.18 -1.58 -44.84
CA ASN A 727 29.01 -2.63 -45.41
C ASN A 727 29.29 -2.38 -46.90
N ASP A 728 29.49 -1.11 -47.28
CA ASP A 728 29.70 -0.66 -48.65
C ASP A 728 31.19 -0.44 -49.00
N GLY A 729 32.08 -0.72 -48.05
CA GLY A 729 33.53 -0.56 -48.17
C GLY A 729 34.03 0.87 -47.95
N ILE A 730 33.13 1.82 -47.63
CA ILE A 730 33.45 3.22 -47.35
C ILE A 730 33.36 3.44 -45.84
N LEU A 731 34.41 3.98 -45.24
CA LEU A 731 34.38 4.33 -43.83
C LEU A 731 33.38 5.47 -43.61
N ASP A 732 32.40 5.21 -42.76
CA ASP A 732 31.43 6.17 -42.28
C ASP A 732 32.11 7.34 -41.57
N GLN A 733 31.41 8.47 -41.47
CA GLN A 733 31.93 9.62 -40.73
C GLN A 733 32.21 9.25 -39.26
N PRO A 734 33.28 9.76 -38.64
CA PRO A 734 33.64 9.40 -37.26
C PRO A 734 32.53 9.54 -36.21
N GLY A 735 31.51 10.36 -36.47
CA GLY A 735 30.33 10.52 -35.60
C GLY A 735 29.33 9.37 -35.64
N SER A 736 29.27 8.59 -36.73
CA SER A 736 28.35 7.46 -36.93
C SER A 736 28.94 6.10 -36.53
N TRP A 737 30.21 6.06 -36.12
CA TRP A 737 30.83 4.84 -35.59
C TRP A 737 30.15 4.37 -34.29
N GLY A 738 30.06 3.06 -34.16
CA GLY A 738 29.41 2.36 -33.05
C GLY A 738 29.97 0.96 -32.89
N ILE A 739 29.54 0.26 -31.84
CA ILE A 739 29.86 -1.16 -31.66
C ILE A 739 28.74 -1.99 -32.30
N VAL A 740 29.10 -3.09 -32.98
CA VAL A 740 28.14 -4.02 -33.60
C VAL A 740 27.18 -4.53 -32.52
N GLU A 741 25.88 -4.45 -32.77
CA GLU A 741 24.85 -4.97 -31.86
C GLU A 741 25.08 -6.47 -31.58
N GLY A 742 24.99 -6.86 -30.31
CA GLY A 742 25.22 -8.23 -29.87
C GLY A 742 26.69 -8.60 -29.63
N THR A 743 27.65 -7.76 -30.05
CA THR A 743 29.07 -8.10 -29.88
C THR A 743 29.65 -7.74 -28.50
N GLY A 744 29.00 -6.84 -27.77
CA GLY A 744 29.43 -6.38 -26.45
C GLY A 744 28.28 -6.02 -25.51
N PHE A 745 28.55 -6.10 -24.21
CA PHE A 745 27.63 -5.69 -23.16
C PHE A 745 27.79 -4.20 -22.84
N GLU A 746 26.75 -3.39 -23.11
CA GLU A 746 26.79 -1.93 -22.92
C GLU A 746 26.34 -1.49 -21.52
N ILE A 747 27.15 -0.65 -20.89
CA ILE A 747 26.81 0.16 -19.72
C ILE A 747 26.70 1.62 -20.17
N THR A 748 25.48 2.15 -20.19
CA THR A 748 25.25 3.54 -20.58
C THR A 748 25.80 4.52 -19.54
N PRO A 749 26.25 5.72 -19.96
CA PRO A 749 26.76 6.74 -19.03
C PRO A 749 25.72 7.17 -17.99
N PHE A 750 24.45 7.24 -18.40
CA PHE A 750 23.33 7.58 -17.52
C PHE A 750 23.09 6.51 -16.45
N PHE A 751 23.17 5.23 -16.84
CA PHE A 751 23.09 4.12 -15.88
C PHE A 751 24.26 4.17 -14.89
N LEU A 752 25.49 4.40 -15.37
CA LEU A 752 26.66 4.51 -14.51
C LEU A 752 26.54 5.67 -13.52
N ALA A 753 26.11 6.85 -13.97
CA ALA A 753 25.89 8.00 -13.11
C ALA A 753 24.85 7.71 -12.02
N MET A 754 23.75 7.06 -12.38
CA MET A 754 22.72 6.63 -11.42
C MET A 754 23.24 5.64 -10.39
N VAL A 755 23.90 4.58 -10.84
CA VAL A 755 24.45 3.54 -9.96
C VAL A 755 25.47 4.15 -9.00
N LEU A 756 26.40 4.98 -9.50
CA LEU A 756 27.42 5.62 -8.67
C LEU A 756 26.81 6.61 -7.68
N GLY A 757 25.88 7.46 -8.11
CA GLY A 757 25.26 8.46 -7.22
C GLY A 757 24.44 7.83 -6.11
N LEU A 758 23.58 6.87 -6.45
CA LEU A 758 22.81 6.10 -5.47
C LEU A 758 23.73 5.31 -4.52
N THR A 759 24.79 4.70 -5.05
CA THR A 759 25.74 3.91 -4.25
C THR A 759 26.49 4.79 -3.26
N LEU A 760 27.10 5.89 -3.71
CA LEU A 760 27.92 6.76 -2.87
C LEU A 760 27.09 7.44 -1.77
N PHE A 761 25.90 7.94 -2.13
CA PHE A 761 25.00 8.53 -1.14
C PHE A 761 24.53 7.48 -0.13
N THR A 762 23.98 6.35 -0.60
CA THR A 762 23.37 5.34 0.28
C THR A 762 24.42 4.63 1.14
N ALA A 763 25.63 4.37 0.62
CA ALA A 763 26.70 3.74 1.39
C ALA A 763 27.10 4.57 2.61
N SER A 764 27.03 5.91 2.54
CA SER A 764 27.28 6.78 3.69
C SER A 764 26.26 6.54 4.83
N VAL A 765 24.99 6.35 4.48
CA VAL A 765 23.90 6.07 5.43
C VAL A 765 24.01 4.65 5.97
N VAL A 766 24.31 3.67 5.11
CA VAL A 766 24.57 2.28 5.51
C VAL A 766 25.76 2.20 6.47
N ALA A 767 26.82 2.99 6.25
CA ALA A 767 27.97 3.05 7.15
C ALA A 767 27.58 3.53 8.56
N GLU A 768 26.68 4.50 8.70
CA GLU A 768 26.13 4.91 10.00
C GLU A 768 25.30 3.82 10.66
N ILE A 769 24.48 3.09 9.88
CA ILE A 769 23.70 1.96 10.39
C ILE A 769 24.61 0.86 10.93
N VAL A 770 25.66 0.51 10.17
CA VAL A 770 26.64 -0.51 10.56
C VAL A 770 27.37 -0.09 11.83
N ARG A 771 27.88 1.16 11.87
CA ARG A 771 28.57 1.72 13.03
C ARG A 771 27.66 1.76 14.26
N GLY A 772 26.45 2.30 14.12
CA GLY A 772 25.46 2.43 15.19
C GLY A 772 25.02 1.07 15.74
N SER A 773 24.85 0.08 14.87
CA SER A 773 24.50 -1.28 15.27
C SER A 773 25.61 -1.95 16.07
N ILE A 774 26.87 -1.83 15.64
CA ILE A 774 28.01 -2.38 16.39
C ILE A 774 28.16 -1.69 17.76
N GLN A 775 27.97 -0.38 17.83
CA GLN A 775 28.09 0.39 19.07
C GLN A 775 26.93 0.15 20.05
N SER A 776 25.76 -0.28 19.56
CA SER A 776 24.60 -0.58 20.40
C SER A 776 24.76 -1.86 21.25
N LEU A 777 25.77 -2.69 20.94
CA LEU A 777 26.00 -3.95 21.63
C LEU A 777 26.53 -3.73 23.06
N PRO A 778 26.08 -4.54 24.04
CA PRO A 778 26.58 -4.46 25.40
C PRO A 778 28.09 -4.68 25.48
N ARG A 779 28.80 -3.78 26.19
CA ARG A 779 30.26 -3.85 26.35
C ARG A 779 30.74 -5.17 26.98
N GLY A 780 29.94 -5.75 27.88
CA GLY A 780 30.25 -7.03 28.54
C GLY A 780 30.51 -8.19 27.56
N GLN A 781 29.88 -8.22 26.38
CA GLN A 781 30.14 -9.23 25.35
C GLN A 781 31.55 -9.08 24.76
N VAL A 782 31.97 -7.83 24.55
CA VAL A 782 33.31 -7.50 24.06
C VAL A 782 34.36 -7.78 25.13
N GLU A 783 34.07 -7.47 26.39
CA GLU A 783 34.94 -7.76 27.54
C GLU A 783 35.12 -9.26 27.77
N ALA A 784 34.04 -10.05 27.73
CA ALA A 784 34.12 -11.51 27.82
C ALA A 784 34.97 -12.12 26.68
N ALA A 785 34.81 -11.61 25.45
CA ALA A 785 35.63 -12.03 24.33
C ALA A 785 37.12 -11.66 24.49
N ILE A 786 37.42 -10.52 25.13
CA ILE A 786 38.80 -10.15 25.52
C ILE A 786 39.31 -11.13 26.58
N SER A 787 38.50 -11.47 27.59
CA SER A 787 38.88 -12.41 28.67
C SER A 787 39.16 -13.81 28.14
N LEU A 788 38.50 -14.23 27.05
CA LEU A 788 38.78 -15.47 26.32
C LEU A 788 39.99 -15.38 25.39
N SER A 789 40.76 -14.28 25.43
CA SER A 789 41.93 -14.03 24.57
C SER A 789 41.63 -14.06 23.06
N LEU A 790 40.38 -13.75 22.65
CA LEU A 790 40.05 -13.67 21.23
C LEU A 790 40.74 -12.46 20.58
N ASN A 791 41.43 -12.71 19.47
CA ASN A 791 42.02 -11.67 18.63
C ASN A 791 40.91 -10.71 18.14
N PRO A 792 41.17 -9.39 18.01
CA PRO A 792 40.25 -8.43 17.39
C PRO A 792 39.45 -8.93 16.18
N TYR A 793 40.08 -9.67 15.25
CA TYR A 793 39.38 -10.25 14.10
C TYR A 793 38.42 -11.38 14.49
N GLN A 794 38.84 -12.28 15.38
CA GLN A 794 37.99 -13.34 15.90
C GLN A 794 36.81 -12.77 16.68
N ARG A 795 37.07 -11.75 17.52
CA ARG A 795 36.04 -11.04 18.28
C ARG A 795 35.01 -10.37 17.38
N LEU A 796 35.48 -9.67 16.33
CA LEU A 796 34.59 -9.04 15.36
C LEU A 796 33.73 -10.09 14.65
N ARG A 797 34.32 -11.18 14.16
CA ARG A 797 33.64 -12.20 13.36
C ARG A 797 32.72 -13.12 14.17
N LEU A 798 33.13 -13.54 15.37
CA LEU A 798 32.43 -14.57 16.16
C LEU A 798 31.43 -13.99 17.16
N VAL A 799 31.66 -12.78 17.66
CA VAL A 799 30.84 -12.20 18.75
C VAL A 799 30.08 -10.96 18.27
N ILE A 800 30.80 -9.96 17.75
CA ILE A 800 30.23 -8.64 17.47
C ILE A 800 29.33 -8.67 16.22
N LEU A 801 29.86 -9.09 15.07
CA LEU A 801 29.15 -9.03 13.78
C LEU A 801 27.87 -9.87 13.76
N PRO A 802 27.81 -11.11 14.28
CA PRO A 802 26.58 -11.90 14.31
C PRO A 802 25.47 -11.24 15.15
N GLN A 803 25.83 -10.60 16.26
CA GLN A 803 24.87 -9.88 17.10
C GLN A 803 24.43 -8.56 16.47
N ALA A 804 25.39 -7.79 15.94
CA ALA A 804 25.12 -6.50 15.31
C ALA A 804 24.25 -6.64 14.06
N LEU A 805 24.39 -7.74 13.30
CA LEU A 805 23.58 -8.02 12.12
C LEU A 805 22.07 -8.02 12.43
N ARG A 806 21.67 -8.50 13.61
CA ARG A 806 20.25 -8.54 14.04
C ARG A 806 19.63 -7.15 14.17
N SER A 807 20.39 -6.16 14.63
CA SER A 807 19.93 -4.77 14.71
C SER A 807 20.14 -3.99 13.41
N MET A 808 21.09 -4.40 12.56
CA MET A 808 21.34 -3.77 11.25
C MET A 808 20.17 -4.02 10.27
N ILE A 809 19.67 -5.25 10.19
CA ILE A 809 18.70 -5.67 9.15
C ILE A 809 17.43 -4.82 9.11
N PRO A 810 16.74 -4.54 10.24
CA PRO A 810 15.55 -3.69 10.23
C PRO A 810 15.84 -2.27 9.73
N LEU A 811 17.02 -1.72 10.06
CA LEU A 811 17.44 -0.40 9.60
C LEU A 811 17.78 -0.40 8.11
N MET A 812 18.41 -1.46 7.61
CA MET A 812 18.71 -1.64 6.19
C MET A 812 17.44 -1.76 5.34
N ASN A 813 16.36 -2.37 5.85
CA ASN A 813 15.08 -2.44 5.14
C ASN A 813 14.57 -1.04 4.75
N ASN A 814 14.59 -0.10 5.70
CA ASN A 814 14.22 1.28 5.43
C ASN A 814 15.12 1.94 4.38
N GLN A 815 16.42 1.66 4.41
CA GLN A 815 17.34 2.23 3.41
C GLN A 815 17.13 1.63 2.02
N PHE A 816 16.86 0.34 1.89
CA PHE A 816 16.60 -0.27 0.59
C PHE A 816 15.31 0.24 -0.04
N MET A 817 14.26 0.46 0.76
CA MET A 817 13.06 1.17 0.28
C MET A 817 13.36 2.60 -0.15
N ASN A 818 14.30 3.29 0.52
CA ASN A 818 14.75 4.62 0.10
C ASN A 818 15.54 4.57 -1.22
N VAL A 819 16.38 3.56 -1.48
CA VAL A 819 17.07 3.42 -2.77
C VAL A 819 16.05 3.31 -3.91
N TRP A 820 15.02 2.47 -3.73
CA TRP A 820 13.94 2.32 -4.71
C TRP A 820 13.19 3.63 -4.96
N LYS A 821 12.85 4.39 -3.92
CA LYS A 821 12.18 5.69 -4.09
C LYS A 821 13.10 6.74 -4.71
N ASN A 822 14.35 6.78 -4.27
CA ASN A 822 15.36 7.73 -4.77
C ASN A 822 15.79 7.46 -6.21
N SER A 823 15.51 6.27 -6.75
CA SER A 823 15.73 6.00 -8.17
C SER A 823 14.92 6.95 -9.06
N SER A 824 13.80 7.51 -8.56
CA SER A 824 12.98 8.51 -9.29
C SER A 824 13.73 9.81 -9.61
N LEU A 825 14.85 10.08 -8.93
CA LEU A 825 15.74 11.19 -9.25
C LEU A 825 16.53 10.96 -10.55
N ALA A 826 16.36 9.82 -11.20
CA ALA A 826 16.83 9.52 -12.56
C ALA A 826 16.47 10.60 -13.58
N VAL A 827 15.36 11.31 -13.38
CA VAL A 827 14.96 12.46 -14.20
C VAL A 827 16.06 13.53 -14.32
N VAL A 828 16.89 13.70 -13.29
CA VAL A 828 17.96 14.70 -13.26
C VAL A 828 19.07 14.37 -14.26
N VAL A 829 19.29 13.09 -14.54
CA VAL A 829 20.35 12.60 -15.43
C VAL A 829 19.79 11.99 -16.71
N ALA A 830 18.49 12.19 -17.00
CA ALA A 830 17.78 11.62 -18.14
C ALA A 830 17.90 10.09 -18.27
N TYR A 831 18.03 9.38 -17.14
CA TYR A 831 17.97 7.91 -17.13
C TYR A 831 16.50 7.47 -17.25
N THR A 832 16.24 6.49 -18.12
CA THR A 832 14.90 6.01 -18.48
C THR A 832 14.31 5.06 -17.44
N ASP A 833 14.08 5.59 -16.24
CA ASP A 833 13.40 4.91 -15.14
C ASP A 833 11.86 5.09 -15.22
N ILE A 834 11.13 4.46 -14.29
CA ILE A 834 9.65 4.53 -14.22
C ILE A 834 9.19 5.98 -14.19
N PHE A 835 9.79 6.82 -13.35
CA PHE A 835 9.37 8.21 -13.19
C PHE A 835 9.60 9.02 -14.46
N TYR A 836 10.78 8.91 -15.07
CA TYR A 836 11.13 9.63 -16.29
C TYR A 836 10.19 9.25 -17.44
N VAL A 837 9.99 7.95 -17.68
CA VAL A 837 9.14 7.47 -18.79
C VAL A 837 7.69 7.92 -18.61
N ILE A 838 7.14 7.79 -17.41
CA ILE A 838 5.78 8.25 -17.11
C ILE A 838 5.67 9.77 -17.24
N LEU A 839 6.65 10.54 -16.76
CA LEU A 839 6.66 12.00 -16.89
C LEU A 839 6.64 12.44 -18.36
N VAL A 840 7.44 11.80 -19.21
CA VAL A 840 7.44 12.06 -20.66
C VAL A 840 6.09 11.70 -21.27
N MET A 841 5.49 10.56 -20.91
CA MET A 841 4.15 10.18 -21.35
C MET A 841 3.07 11.19 -20.89
N MET A 842 3.14 11.69 -19.65
CA MET A 842 2.18 12.68 -19.13
C MET A 842 2.22 13.98 -19.93
N ASN A 843 3.40 14.44 -20.31
CA ASN A 843 3.58 15.66 -21.09
C ASN A 843 3.15 15.50 -22.55
N ASN A 844 3.37 14.32 -23.14
CA ASN A 844 3.03 14.06 -24.54
C ASN A 844 1.56 13.69 -24.76
N VAL A 845 0.97 12.90 -23.86
CA VAL A 845 -0.40 12.38 -24.02
C VAL A 845 -1.44 13.30 -23.36
N GLY A 846 -1.04 14.08 -22.34
CA GLY A 846 -1.97 14.95 -21.60
C GLY A 846 -2.91 14.23 -20.63
N LYS A 847 -2.78 12.90 -20.47
CA LYS A 847 -3.50 12.07 -19.50
C LYS A 847 -2.73 12.03 -18.18
N LEU A 848 -3.07 12.91 -17.23
CA LEU A 848 -2.30 13.08 -15.99
C LEU A 848 -2.63 12.01 -14.94
N ILE A 849 -3.90 11.90 -14.53
CA ILE A 849 -4.30 11.03 -13.41
C ILE A 849 -4.07 9.53 -13.68
N PRO A 850 -4.41 8.94 -14.85
CA PRO A 850 -4.16 7.52 -15.11
C PRO A 850 -2.69 7.14 -15.02
N LEU A 851 -1.81 7.99 -15.58
CA LEU A 851 -0.37 7.81 -15.58
C LEU A 851 0.22 8.02 -14.18
N PHE A 852 -0.29 9.00 -13.43
CA PHE A 852 0.13 9.21 -12.05
C PHE A 852 -0.30 8.07 -11.11
N LEU A 853 -1.51 7.51 -11.30
CA LEU A 853 -1.94 6.30 -10.60
C LEU A 853 -1.04 5.12 -10.92
N LEU A 854 -0.66 4.96 -12.19
CA LEU A 854 0.26 3.92 -12.63
C LEU A 854 1.64 4.09 -11.97
N LEU A 855 2.16 5.33 -11.90
CA LEU A 855 3.38 5.67 -11.17
C LEU A 855 3.30 5.24 -9.70
N LEU A 856 2.22 5.63 -9.01
CA LEU A 856 2.04 5.30 -7.60
C LEU A 856 1.97 3.78 -7.37
N VAL A 857 1.19 3.07 -8.18
CA VAL A 857 1.04 1.61 -8.07
C VAL A 857 2.37 0.91 -8.33
N THR A 858 3.11 1.29 -9.37
CA THR A 858 4.41 0.65 -9.70
C THR A 858 5.46 0.90 -8.62
N TYR A 859 5.61 2.13 -8.11
CA TYR A 859 6.50 2.40 -6.99
C TYR A 859 6.06 1.71 -5.70
N GLN A 860 4.75 1.63 -5.42
CA GLN A 860 4.24 0.97 -4.23
C GLN A 860 4.47 -0.54 -4.28
N ILE A 861 4.23 -1.20 -5.42
CA ILE A 861 4.52 -2.63 -5.62
C ILE A 861 6.00 -2.91 -5.37
N GLY A 862 6.92 -2.10 -5.92
CA GLY A 862 8.35 -2.27 -5.68
C GLY A 862 8.72 -2.12 -4.21
N SER A 863 8.17 -1.11 -3.52
CA SER A 863 8.42 -0.88 -2.09
C SER A 863 7.88 -2.03 -1.22
N LEU A 864 6.68 -2.53 -1.52
CA LEU A 864 6.08 -3.67 -0.82
C LEU A 864 6.86 -4.96 -1.08
N THR A 865 7.37 -5.16 -2.29
CA THR A 865 8.20 -6.31 -2.65
C THR A 865 9.49 -6.31 -1.85
N ILE A 866 10.21 -5.19 -1.79
CA ILE A 866 11.43 -5.04 -0.99
C ILE A 866 11.12 -5.29 0.50
N SER A 867 10.05 -4.68 1.02
CA SER A 867 9.63 -4.86 2.41
C SER A 867 9.28 -6.31 2.74
N ALA A 868 8.55 -7.00 1.86
CA ALA A 868 8.20 -8.41 2.03
C ALA A 868 9.45 -9.30 2.04
N MET A 869 10.38 -9.11 1.10
CA MET A 869 11.65 -9.84 1.04
C MET A 869 12.49 -9.60 2.29
N MET A 870 12.59 -8.35 2.75
CA MET A 870 13.37 -7.99 3.94
C MET A 870 12.72 -8.46 5.24
N ASN A 871 11.40 -8.44 5.35
CA ASN A 871 10.69 -8.98 6.51
C ASN A 871 10.83 -10.50 6.58
N TRP A 872 10.76 -11.19 5.44
CA TRP A 872 11.07 -12.62 5.36
C TRP A 872 12.50 -12.90 5.83
N TYR A 873 13.49 -12.15 5.34
CA TYR A 873 14.89 -12.27 5.79
C TYR A 873 15.05 -11.98 7.29
N ASN A 874 14.40 -10.92 7.80
CA ASN A 874 14.44 -10.57 9.21
C ASN A 874 13.90 -11.69 10.11
N SER A 875 12.80 -12.34 9.72
CA SER A 875 12.21 -13.46 10.48
C SER A 875 13.17 -14.65 10.60
N ARG A 876 14.02 -14.88 9.59
CA ARG A 876 15.02 -15.96 9.57
C ARG A 876 16.22 -15.66 10.46
N VAL A 877 16.67 -14.40 10.51
CA VAL A 877 17.84 -14.00 11.30
C VAL A 877 17.49 -13.87 12.79
N THR A 878 16.24 -13.57 13.13
CA THR A 878 15.76 -13.38 14.50
C THR A 878 15.16 -14.64 15.15
N SER A 879 14.85 -15.70 14.39
CA SER A 879 14.27 -16.94 14.91
C SER A 879 15.24 -17.81 15.73
N VAL A 880 16.54 -17.48 15.76
CA VAL A 880 17.52 -18.16 16.62
C VAL A 880 17.35 -17.68 18.06
N LYS A 881 16.44 -18.32 18.79
CA LYS A 881 16.38 -18.26 20.26
C LYS A 881 17.69 -18.85 20.80
N ILE A 882 18.46 -18.02 21.52
CA ILE A 882 19.61 -18.47 22.32
C ILE A 882 19.08 -19.13 23.58
#